data_AF-A0A4P7WBR6-F1
#
_entry.id   AF-A0A4P7WBR6-F1
#
_cell.length_a   1.000
_cell.length_b   1.000
_cell.length_c   1.000
_cell.angle_alpha   90.00
_cell.angle_beta   90.00
_cell.angle_gamma   90.00
#
_symmetry.space_group_name_H-M   'P 1'
#
loop_
_entity.id
_entity.type
_entity.pdbx_description
1 polymer ?
#
loop_
_entity_poly.entity_id
_entity_poly.type
_entity_poly.pdbx_seq_one_letter_code
_entity_poly.pdbx_strand_id
1 'polypeptide(L)'
;MRKIMAMREGPESHWKTSRFERFIAFLLKPFSPLIRFILGVSEEERNARQAEKRRKKSLRAENKAEKIAEKALKKAQLQQGKAEKKSAETVKQAEEPEVASPELPEFFGPHPAQEQEEQKQEKTTDLEEEVISQLNKTEAALDAEIPLKGKGAGFFKTIVLYATAPIVFLRYGIGKIGGKSFFSHNLRKNIQEDGFFVGSVHYFSDLRKKSKKKAEEKANNPRYKDPLGAGDEPLELLEFRSPTVAIVNTPLPPLARYIIWVMLGLIASMLLAMVLLPINKVVVLKGRLISKRPMILVQPTDQGIVLDIKVRVGDVVKKGQLLGVMDPRLTQSELVAMREELKIYQALVARLKAEVADRPYVPDESDPASLEQGKNYLHRQKDFRAKLETIDETIASQQTTLQGAEASAAMYGSKLRIALELLRIRQAEQHHEVGTRLGTLQAQDAVMDTERQLIEAQKAANSARSELKGEQAKRESFLQSWKAEAYSLLAETEVKLATAQSSYDQAQVKNELVNLRAPEDGIVLSQGKIARGATLSAGMPFMTLVPLKGGIEMEGSMKAEDAGYVKTGAHAIIKFVSFPYDVYGGAEGSVSVISADSFLPMEAVSENTQEAVLPPDEKAALFYRVKVSLDRYTLHGTPKFFHPGPGQVVTADLDVGKRTMMQYFFGNVKTNLSEGMREPSN
;
A
#
# COMPACT_ATOMS: atom_id res chain seq x y z
N MET A 1 -44.39 8.48 -16.34
CA MET A 1 -44.83 9.38 -15.24
C MET A 1 -44.50 8.82 -13.84
N ARG A 2 -44.79 7.55 -13.49
CA ARG A 2 -44.36 6.94 -12.20
C ARG A 2 -42.82 6.94 -11.96
N LYS A 3 -42.00 6.85 -13.02
CA LYS A 3 -40.53 6.93 -12.93
C LYS A 3 -39.95 8.34 -12.76
N ILE A 4 -40.73 9.40 -13.02
CA ILE A 4 -40.29 10.80 -12.90
C ILE A 4 -40.61 11.35 -11.49
N MET A 5 -41.61 10.80 -10.81
CA MET A 5 -41.98 11.24 -9.45
C MET A 5 -41.08 10.63 -8.35
N ALA A 6 -40.35 9.56 -8.64
CA ALA A 6 -39.46 8.88 -7.69
C ALA A 6 -38.09 9.56 -7.46
N MET A 7 -37.75 10.61 -8.23
CA MET A 7 -36.46 11.30 -8.15
C MET A 7 -36.43 12.50 -7.18
N ARG A 8 -37.47 12.72 -6.37
CA ARG A 8 -37.64 13.95 -5.55
C ARG A 8 -37.56 13.75 -4.03
N GLU A 9 -36.85 12.75 -3.52
CA GLU A 9 -36.63 12.61 -2.05
C GLU A 9 -35.18 12.19 -1.70
N GLY A 10 -34.30 13.17 -1.45
CA GLY A 10 -32.95 13.00 -0.90
C GLY A 10 -32.25 14.36 -0.67
N PRO A 11 -31.60 14.61 0.48
CA PRO A 11 -31.34 15.98 0.96
C PRO A 11 -30.01 16.57 0.45
N GLU A 12 -30.04 17.88 0.27
CA GLU A 12 -28.93 18.80 0.01
C GLU A 12 -28.09 18.59 -1.27
N SER A 13 -28.55 19.21 -2.36
CA SER A 13 -27.64 19.87 -3.29
C SER A 13 -28.34 21.00 -4.05
N HIS A 14 -27.76 22.19 -4.03
CA HIS A 14 -28.17 23.33 -4.84
C HIS A 14 -27.88 23.05 -6.32
N TRP A 15 -28.91 22.74 -7.12
CA TRP A 15 -28.80 22.71 -8.58
C TRP A 15 -29.86 23.59 -9.24
N LYS A 16 -29.38 24.51 -10.09
CA LYS A 16 -30.19 25.37 -10.97
C LYS A 16 -31.09 24.50 -11.85
N THR A 17 -32.41 24.62 -11.67
CA THR A 17 -33.43 24.04 -12.57
C THR A 17 -33.15 24.40 -14.03
N SER A 18 -32.96 23.37 -14.85
CA SER A 18 -32.70 23.44 -16.29
C SER A 18 -33.83 24.16 -17.03
N ARG A 19 -33.48 24.93 -18.06
CA ARG A 19 -34.44 25.57 -18.99
C ARG A 19 -35.40 24.55 -19.64
N PHE A 20 -35.06 23.27 -19.63
CA PHE A 20 -35.83 22.17 -20.21
C PHE A 20 -37.08 21.79 -19.39
N GLU A 21 -37.01 21.81 -18.06
CA GLU A 21 -38.17 21.49 -17.21
C GLU A 21 -39.24 22.60 -17.25
N ARG A 22 -38.80 23.86 -17.36
CA ARG A 22 -39.70 25.02 -17.55
C ARG A 22 -40.39 24.98 -18.91
N PHE A 23 -39.73 24.44 -19.92
CA PHE A 23 -40.28 24.29 -21.27
C PHE A 23 -41.33 23.16 -21.35
N ILE A 24 -41.08 22.01 -20.69
CA ILE A 24 -42.04 20.90 -20.59
C ILE A 24 -43.27 21.31 -19.75
N ALA A 25 -43.08 22.03 -18.64
CA ALA A 25 -44.17 22.54 -17.82
C ALA A 25 -45.01 23.62 -18.53
N PHE A 26 -44.42 24.36 -19.46
CA PHE A 26 -45.11 25.34 -20.31
C PHE A 26 -45.93 24.65 -21.42
N LEU A 27 -45.40 23.57 -22.02
CA LEU A 27 -46.08 22.76 -23.04
C LEU A 27 -47.28 21.95 -22.51
N LEU A 28 -47.23 21.48 -21.25
CA LEU A 28 -48.30 20.68 -20.63
C LEU A 28 -49.39 21.50 -19.91
N LYS A 29 -49.21 22.81 -19.78
CA LYS A 29 -50.12 23.73 -19.08
C LYS A 29 -51.56 23.79 -19.63
N PRO A 30 -51.81 23.72 -20.96
CA PRO A 30 -53.17 23.77 -21.51
C PRO A 30 -53.95 22.44 -21.39
N PHE A 31 -53.28 21.30 -21.13
CA PHE A 31 -53.93 19.98 -20.97
C PHE A 31 -54.22 19.60 -19.51
N SER A 32 -53.80 20.43 -18.55
CA SER A 32 -53.98 20.24 -17.10
C SER A 32 -55.43 19.96 -16.64
N PRO A 33 -56.48 20.66 -17.12
CA PRO A 33 -57.85 20.38 -16.66
C PRO A 33 -58.41 19.07 -17.23
N LEU A 34 -58.01 18.67 -18.45
CA LEU A 34 -58.43 17.41 -19.07
C LEU A 34 -57.76 16.19 -18.41
N ILE A 35 -56.49 16.33 -18.04
CA ILE A 35 -55.72 15.30 -17.31
C ILE A 35 -56.26 15.10 -15.88
N ARG A 36 -56.77 16.17 -15.24
CA ARG A 36 -57.38 16.10 -13.90
C ARG A 36 -58.80 15.53 -13.88
N PHE A 37 -59.51 15.58 -15.01
CA PHE A 37 -60.86 14.99 -15.14
C PHE A 37 -60.80 13.49 -15.51
N ILE A 38 -59.80 13.07 -16.29
CA ILE A 38 -59.62 11.67 -16.72
C ILE A 38 -58.91 10.81 -15.64
N LEU A 39 -58.08 11.42 -14.79
CA LEU A 39 -57.46 10.74 -13.64
C LEU A 39 -58.21 11.05 -12.35
N GLY A 40 -59.48 10.65 -12.29
CA GLY A 40 -60.15 10.35 -11.03
C GLY A 40 -59.51 9.10 -10.41
N VAL A 41 -58.36 9.27 -9.75
CA VAL A 41 -57.64 8.19 -9.06
C VAL A 41 -57.52 8.53 -7.59
N SER A 42 -58.45 7.91 -6.85
CA SER A 42 -58.45 7.41 -5.47
C SER A 42 -57.74 8.22 -4.38
N GLU A 43 -58.52 8.64 -3.38
CA GLU A 43 -58.05 9.16 -2.08
C GLU A 43 -57.06 8.21 -1.35
N GLU A 44 -57.02 6.94 -1.75
CA GLU A 44 -56.15 5.90 -1.22
C GLU A 44 -54.65 6.14 -1.52
N GLU A 45 -54.29 6.74 -2.67
CA GLU A 45 -52.89 7.10 -2.97
C GLU A 45 -52.39 8.29 -2.13
N ARG A 46 -53.29 9.15 -1.65
CA ARG A 46 -52.90 10.27 -0.77
C ARG A 46 -52.66 9.80 0.66
N ASN A 47 -53.49 8.89 1.16
CA ASN A 47 -53.31 8.27 2.47
C ASN A 47 -52.08 7.35 2.50
N ALA A 48 -51.81 6.60 1.43
CA ALA A 48 -50.59 5.79 1.30
C ALA A 48 -49.30 6.64 1.28
N ARG A 49 -49.32 7.81 0.62
CA ARG A 49 -48.17 8.74 0.62
C ARG A 49 -47.95 9.42 1.99
N GLN A 50 -49.01 9.67 2.76
CA GLN A 50 -48.86 10.17 4.13
C GLN A 50 -48.37 9.07 5.08
N ALA A 51 -48.82 7.82 4.91
CA ALA A 51 -48.30 6.66 5.64
C ALA A 51 -46.82 6.38 5.32
N GLU A 52 -46.41 6.47 4.05
CA GLU A 52 -45.01 6.28 3.65
C GLU A 52 -44.09 7.40 4.18
N LYS A 53 -44.58 8.65 4.23
CA LYS A 53 -43.85 9.75 4.87
C LYS A 53 -43.72 9.57 6.38
N ARG A 54 -44.75 9.07 7.05
CA ARG A 54 -44.69 8.72 8.48
C ARG A 54 -43.70 7.57 8.72
N ARG A 55 -43.70 6.55 7.86
CA ARG A 55 -42.77 5.41 7.90
C ARG A 55 -41.32 5.80 7.60
N LYS A 56 -41.06 6.69 6.65
CA LYS A 56 -39.71 7.24 6.39
C LYS A 56 -39.22 8.13 7.52
N LYS A 57 -40.12 8.85 8.20
CA LYS A 57 -39.78 9.70 9.34
C LYS A 57 -39.49 8.86 10.58
N SER A 58 -40.24 7.77 10.82
CA SER A 58 -39.96 6.80 11.88
C SER A 58 -38.66 6.04 11.63
N LEU A 59 -38.40 5.57 10.39
CA LEU A 59 -37.15 4.86 10.05
C LEU A 59 -35.90 5.75 10.19
N ARG A 60 -36.03 7.06 9.91
CA ARG A 60 -34.95 8.03 10.15
C ARG A 60 -34.74 8.32 11.63
N ALA A 61 -35.79 8.28 12.44
CA ALA A 61 -35.70 8.40 13.89
C ALA A 61 -35.07 7.14 14.50
N GLU A 62 -35.44 5.96 14.02
CA GLU A 62 -34.90 4.66 14.40
C GLU A 62 -33.42 4.53 14.05
N ASN A 63 -33.01 4.83 12.82
CA ASN A 63 -31.58 4.84 12.44
C ASN A 63 -30.75 5.89 13.21
N LYS A 64 -31.38 6.99 13.64
CA LYS A 64 -30.72 8.00 14.47
C LYS A 64 -30.60 7.51 15.91
N ALA A 65 -31.60 6.81 16.43
CA ALA A 65 -31.58 6.17 17.73
C ALA A 65 -30.55 5.03 17.76
N GLU A 66 -30.48 4.20 16.72
CA GLU A 66 -29.49 3.13 16.57
C GLU A 66 -28.05 3.67 16.55
N LYS A 67 -27.80 4.78 15.83
CA LYS A 67 -26.49 5.46 15.86
C LYS A 67 -26.13 6.05 17.22
N ILE A 68 -27.13 6.49 17.99
CA ILE A 68 -26.92 7.00 19.35
C ILE A 68 -26.65 5.83 20.30
N ALA A 69 -27.38 4.71 20.15
CA ALA A 69 -27.18 3.47 20.90
C ALA A 69 -25.82 2.84 20.60
N GLU A 70 -25.38 2.80 19.34
CA GLU A 70 -24.06 2.30 18.95
C GLU A 70 -22.94 3.17 19.56
N LYS A 71 -23.11 4.51 19.55
CA LYS A 71 -22.19 5.41 20.25
C LYS A 71 -22.19 5.22 21.76
N ALA A 72 -23.35 4.98 22.37
CA ALA A 72 -23.47 4.71 23.80
C ALA A 72 -22.82 3.37 24.17
N LEU A 73 -23.03 2.32 23.36
CA LEU A 73 -22.41 1.00 23.53
C LEU A 73 -20.89 1.08 23.42
N LYS A 74 -20.37 1.83 22.44
CA LYS A 74 -18.92 2.05 22.29
C LYS A 74 -18.32 2.79 23.48
N LYS A 75 -19.07 3.74 24.05
CA LYS A 75 -18.66 4.50 25.25
C LYS A 75 -18.73 3.63 26.51
N ALA A 76 -19.72 2.76 26.62
CA ALA A 76 -19.86 1.79 27.70
C ALA A 76 -18.75 0.73 27.67
N GLN A 77 -18.42 0.18 26.49
CA GLN A 77 -17.28 -0.74 26.32
C GLN A 77 -15.94 -0.09 26.67
N LEU A 78 -15.76 1.20 26.34
CA LEU A 78 -14.57 1.95 26.72
C LEU A 78 -14.48 2.19 28.23
N GLN A 79 -15.62 2.30 28.93
CA GLN A 79 -15.67 2.41 30.38
C GLN A 79 -15.49 1.05 31.06
N GLN A 80 -16.02 -0.04 30.49
CA GLN A 80 -15.78 -1.42 30.94
C GLN A 80 -14.29 -1.79 30.86
N GLY A 81 -13.63 -1.49 29.74
CA GLY A 81 -12.19 -1.71 29.61
C GLY A 81 -11.33 -0.85 30.55
N LYS A 82 -11.83 0.33 30.95
CA LYS A 82 -11.20 1.15 31.99
C LYS A 82 -11.46 0.62 33.41
N ALA A 83 -12.63 0.05 33.67
CA ALA A 83 -12.97 -0.59 34.94
C ALA A 83 -12.19 -1.90 35.13
N GLU A 84 -12.08 -2.74 34.08
CA GLU A 84 -11.30 -3.99 34.09
C GLU A 84 -9.81 -3.74 34.32
N LYS A 85 -9.25 -2.68 33.73
CA LYS A 85 -7.88 -2.25 34.04
C LYS A 85 -7.71 -1.85 35.49
N LYS A 86 -8.69 -1.16 36.09
CA LYS A 86 -8.66 -0.74 37.49
C LYS A 86 -8.81 -1.91 38.47
N SER A 87 -9.63 -2.91 38.13
CA SER A 87 -9.77 -4.14 38.93
C SER A 87 -8.57 -5.08 38.80
N ALA A 88 -7.94 -5.16 37.62
CA ALA A 88 -6.70 -5.92 37.44
C ALA A 88 -5.50 -5.30 38.20
N GLU A 89 -5.52 -3.98 38.40
CA GLU A 89 -4.53 -3.26 39.21
C GLU A 89 -4.76 -3.49 40.72
N THR A 90 -6.01 -3.73 41.14
CA THR A 90 -6.37 -3.98 42.55
C THR A 90 -6.10 -5.44 42.96
N VAL A 91 -6.24 -6.41 42.06
CA VAL A 91 -5.99 -7.85 42.34
C VAL A 91 -4.50 -8.17 42.44
N LYS A 92 -3.61 -7.38 41.84
CA LYS A 92 -2.15 -7.55 41.97
C LYS A 92 -1.57 -7.09 43.32
N GLN A 93 -2.40 -6.55 44.21
CA GLN A 93 -1.95 -5.95 45.48
C GLN A 93 -2.42 -6.71 46.73
N ALA A 94 -3.04 -7.89 46.55
CA ALA A 94 -3.51 -8.74 47.65
C ALA A 94 -3.20 -10.22 47.35
N GLU A 95 -1.94 -10.63 47.53
CA GLU A 95 -1.59 -12.05 47.68
C GLU A 95 -0.27 -12.14 48.46
N GLU A 96 -0.39 -12.34 49.78
CA GLU A 96 0.66 -12.80 50.69
C GLU A 96 0.03 -13.93 51.55
N PRO A 97 0.69 -15.07 51.80
CA PRO A 97 0.01 -16.27 52.30
C PRO A 97 0.21 -16.49 53.80
N GLU A 98 -0.82 -16.97 54.50
CA GLU A 98 -0.68 -17.55 55.85
C GLU A 98 -1.56 -18.80 56.05
N VAL A 99 -1.13 -19.63 57.01
CA VAL A 99 -1.28 -21.07 57.18
C VAL A 99 -2.45 -21.44 58.11
N ALA A 100 -3.07 -22.62 57.90
CA ALA A 100 -3.44 -23.66 58.91
C ALA A 100 -4.87 -24.26 58.78
N SER A 101 -4.91 -25.60 58.82
CA SER A 101 -6.06 -26.52 58.98
C SER A 101 -6.41 -26.74 60.48
N PRO A 102 -7.30 -27.70 60.87
CA PRO A 102 -8.71 -27.98 60.53
C PRO A 102 -9.62 -28.11 61.79
N GLU A 103 -10.96 -28.13 61.65
CA GLU A 103 -11.89 -28.95 62.48
C GLU A 103 -13.37 -28.82 62.01
N LEU A 104 -14.07 -29.96 62.01
CA LEU A 104 -15.51 -30.24 61.76
C LEU A 104 -16.14 -30.69 63.11
N PRO A 105 -17.48 -30.89 63.33
CA PRO A 105 -18.61 -30.95 62.38
C PRO A 105 -19.98 -30.31 62.85
N GLU A 106 -20.98 -30.41 61.96
CA GLU A 106 -22.44 -30.63 62.19
C GLU A 106 -23.36 -29.49 62.69
N PHE A 107 -24.31 -28.98 61.87
CA PHE A 107 -25.68 -29.52 61.63
C PHE A 107 -26.58 -28.52 60.83
N PHE A 108 -27.31 -29.07 59.85
CA PHE A 108 -28.45 -28.61 59.00
C PHE A 108 -29.10 -27.19 59.12
N GLY A 109 -29.30 -26.52 57.96
CA GLY A 109 -30.36 -25.53 57.71
C GLY A 109 -30.05 -24.52 56.57
N PRO A 110 -31.00 -24.10 55.70
CA PRO A 110 -30.72 -23.65 54.33
C PRO A 110 -30.26 -22.18 54.17
N HIS A 111 -29.40 -21.97 53.18
CA HIS A 111 -28.89 -20.67 52.69
C HIS A 111 -29.99 -19.72 52.18
N PRO A 112 -29.84 -18.42 52.46
CA PRO A 112 -30.14 -17.38 51.49
C PRO A 112 -28.88 -16.52 51.23
N ALA A 113 -28.29 -16.68 50.05
CA ALA A 113 -27.41 -15.69 49.45
C ALA A 113 -28.22 -14.94 48.40
N GLN A 114 -29.06 -14.00 48.84
CA GLN A 114 -29.76 -13.03 48.01
C GLN A 114 -29.82 -11.72 48.80
N GLU A 115 -28.71 -10.98 48.83
CA GLU A 115 -28.76 -9.59 49.34
C GLU A 115 -27.61 -8.69 48.83
N GLN A 116 -26.93 -9.10 47.74
CA GLN A 116 -26.03 -8.21 47.00
C GLN A 116 -26.28 -8.19 45.48
N GLU A 117 -27.33 -8.86 45.00
CA GLU A 117 -27.85 -8.68 43.63
C GLU A 117 -28.98 -7.64 43.54
N GLU A 118 -29.63 -7.27 44.65
CA GLU A 118 -30.77 -6.33 44.60
C GLU A 118 -30.37 -4.84 44.49
N GLN A 119 -29.22 -4.41 45.01
CA GLN A 119 -28.78 -3.01 44.82
C GLN A 119 -28.18 -2.72 43.44
N LYS A 120 -27.99 -3.75 42.60
CA LYS A 120 -27.54 -3.59 41.21
C LYS A 120 -28.67 -3.67 40.19
N GLN A 121 -29.86 -4.10 40.61
CA GLN A 121 -31.08 -4.07 39.80
C GLN A 121 -31.88 -2.78 39.98
N GLU A 122 -31.79 -2.10 41.13
CA GLU A 122 -32.57 -0.88 41.39
C GLU A 122 -32.06 0.37 40.65
N LYS A 123 -30.82 0.38 40.13
CA LYS A 123 -30.31 1.49 39.30
C LYS A 123 -30.47 1.32 37.80
N THR A 124 -30.99 0.18 37.37
CA THR A 124 -31.31 -0.10 35.96
C THR A 124 -32.78 0.10 35.64
N THR A 125 -33.67 0.11 36.64
CA THR A 125 -35.11 0.31 36.43
C THR A 125 -35.53 1.78 36.32
N ASP A 126 -34.78 2.72 36.91
CA ASP A 126 -35.03 4.16 36.78
C ASP A 126 -34.76 4.70 35.35
N LEU A 127 -33.96 3.97 34.55
CA LEU A 127 -33.68 4.33 33.16
C LEU A 127 -34.69 3.74 32.17
N GLU A 128 -35.51 2.77 32.59
CA GLU A 128 -36.58 2.20 31.77
C GLU A 128 -37.91 2.97 31.92
N GLU A 129 -38.20 3.54 33.11
CA GLU A 129 -39.40 4.39 33.30
C GLU A 129 -39.30 5.78 32.65
N GLU A 130 -38.09 6.36 32.51
CA GLU A 130 -37.92 7.64 31.81
C GLU A 130 -38.10 7.50 30.28
N VAL A 131 -37.82 6.32 29.74
CA VAL A 131 -38.01 6.01 28.31
C VAL A 131 -39.47 5.70 27.98
N ILE A 132 -40.20 5.03 28.88
CA ILE A 132 -41.64 4.73 28.71
C ILE A 132 -42.51 6.01 28.87
N SER A 133 -42.11 6.96 29.70
CA SER A 133 -42.78 8.26 29.87
C SER A 133 -42.69 9.18 28.64
N GLN A 134 -41.61 9.08 27.86
CA GLN A 134 -41.43 9.85 26.61
C GLN A 134 -42.14 9.21 25.40
N LEU A 135 -42.41 7.90 25.44
CA LEU A 135 -43.13 7.16 24.38
C LEU A 135 -44.65 7.37 24.45
N ASN A 136 -45.24 7.50 25.65
CA ASN A 136 -46.69 7.71 25.83
C ASN A 136 -47.16 9.16 25.60
N LYS A 137 -46.27 10.12 25.33
CA LYS A 137 -46.64 11.50 24.97
C LYS A 137 -46.87 11.73 23.48
N THR A 138 -46.68 10.70 22.65
CA THR A 138 -46.83 10.82 21.18
C THR A 138 -48.01 10.04 20.59
N GLU A 139 -48.80 9.35 21.41
CA GLU A 139 -49.89 8.47 20.94
C GLU A 139 -51.32 9.02 21.20
N ALA A 140 -51.46 10.24 21.73
CA ALA A 140 -52.76 10.85 22.07
C ALA A 140 -53.18 12.01 21.14
N ALA A 141 -52.97 11.91 19.83
CA ALA A 141 -53.37 12.99 18.90
C ALA A 141 -53.87 12.51 17.52
N LEU A 142 -54.52 11.34 17.44
CA LEU A 142 -55.17 10.93 16.18
C LEU A 142 -56.36 9.98 16.37
N ASP A 143 -57.33 10.38 17.18
CA ASP A 143 -58.72 9.90 17.09
C ASP A 143 -59.67 11.05 17.42
N ALA A 144 -60.28 11.67 16.39
CA ALA A 144 -61.53 12.44 16.45
C ALA A 144 -61.97 12.93 15.05
N GLU A 145 -62.95 12.22 14.50
CA GLU A 145 -64.21 12.69 13.87
C GLU A 145 -64.27 13.72 12.72
N ILE A 146 -65.16 13.40 11.77
CA ILE A 146 -65.78 14.23 10.71
C ILE A 146 -67.01 14.95 11.33
N PRO A 147 -67.41 16.17 10.91
CA PRO A 147 -68.62 16.26 10.05
C PRO A 147 -68.67 17.41 9.02
N LEU A 148 -69.61 17.23 8.07
CA LEU A 148 -70.04 18.05 6.94
C LEU A 148 -70.64 19.44 7.31
N LYS A 149 -70.45 20.46 6.45
CA LYS A 149 -71.46 21.53 6.19
C LYS A 149 -71.14 22.38 4.95
N GLY A 150 -72.13 22.57 4.07
CA GLY A 150 -72.01 23.26 2.80
C GLY A 150 -72.35 24.77 2.77
N LYS A 151 -72.21 25.33 1.56
CA LYS A 151 -72.80 26.54 0.92
C LYS A 151 -72.06 26.64 -0.44
N GLY A 152 -72.65 26.71 -1.62
CA GLY A 152 -73.92 27.28 -2.04
C GLY A 152 -73.64 28.46 -2.98
N ALA A 153 -73.81 28.22 -4.29
CA ALA A 153 -74.13 29.15 -5.39
C ALA A 153 -73.22 30.36 -5.70
N GLY A 154 -72.82 30.48 -6.98
CA GLY A 154 -72.19 31.69 -7.53
C GLY A 154 -71.67 31.57 -8.96
N PHE A 155 -72.59 31.49 -9.94
CA PHE A 155 -72.51 32.13 -11.28
C PHE A 155 -71.24 31.88 -12.14
N PHE A 156 -71.27 31.10 -13.22
CA PHE A 156 -71.99 31.37 -14.48
C PHE A 156 -71.95 32.84 -14.92
N LYS A 157 -70.75 33.32 -15.24
CA LYS A 157 -70.40 34.42 -16.18
C LYS A 157 -68.87 34.39 -16.20
N THR A 158 -68.18 33.93 -17.25
CA THR A 158 -67.64 34.81 -18.29
C THR A 158 -66.85 33.89 -19.25
N ILE A 159 -67.57 33.07 -20.02
CA ILE A 159 -67.03 32.52 -21.28
C ILE A 159 -67.50 33.51 -22.34
N VAL A 160 -66.61 34.42 -22.72
CA VAL A 160 -66.50 35.22 -23.96
C VAL A 160 -65.66 36.43 -23.56
N LEU A 161 -64.38 36.42 -23.91
CA LEU A 161 -63.57 37.55 -24.41
C LEU A 161 -62.07 37.22 -24.28
N TYR A 162 -61.31 37.67 -25.27
CA TYR A 162 -59.84 37.67 -25.39
C TYR A 162 -59.15 36.41 -25.94
N ALA A 163 -59.39 36.19 -27.23
CA ALA A 163 -58.28 36.13 -28.18
C ALA A 163 -57.88 37.57 -28.57
N THR A 164 -56.63 37.97 -28.31
CA THR A 164 -55.77 38.87 -29.12
C THR A 164 -54.52 39.33 -28.33
N ALA A 165 -53.37 39.27 -29.02
CA ALA A 165 -52.05 39.87 -28.73
C ALA A 165 -51.20 39.28 -27.57
N PRO A 166 -49.88 39.05 -27.79
CA PRO A 166 -48.95 40.17 -27.87
C PRO A 166 -47.89 40.06 -29.00
N ILE A 167 -47.86 41.09 -29.85
CA ILE A 167 -46.64 41.65 -30.45
C ILE A 167 -46.35 42.92 -29.62
N VAL A 168 -45.08 43.27 -29.47
CA VAL A 168 -44.51 44.39 -28.69
C VAL A 168 -43.85 43.90 -27.38
N PHE A 169 -42.59 43.47 -27.48
CA PHE A 169 -41.52 43.77 -26.51
C PHE A 169 -40.17 43.26 -27.07
N LEU A 170 -39.62 43.95 -28.06
CA LEU A 170 -38.20 43.84 -28.44
C LEU A 170 -37.76 45.14 -29.15
N ARG A 171 -37.88 46.23 -28.40
CA ARG A 171 -37.15 47.47 -28.63
C ARG A 171 -36.59 47.87 -27.26
N TYR A 172 -35.29 48.17 -27.22
CA TYR A 172 -34.46 48.53 -26.07
C TYR A 172 -33.94 47.39 -25.18
N GLY A 173 -32.61 47.33 -25.03
CA GLY A 173 -31.98 46.52 -24.00
C GLY A 173 -30.54 46.03 -24.22
N ILE A 174 -29.75 46.63 -25.13
CA ILE A 174 -28.28 46.43 -25.11
C ILE A 174 -27.73 47.31 -23.99
N GLY A 175 -27.52 46.71 -22.82
CA GLY A 175 -26.85 47.29 -21.67
C GLY A 175 -25.37 46.89 -21.64
N LYS A 176 -24.53 47.91 -21.73
CA LYS A 176 -23.07 47.94 -21.76
C LYS A 176 -22.48 47.55 -20.38
N ILE A 177 -21.59 46.56 -20.31
CA ILE A 177 -20.52 46.47 -19.30
C ILE A 177 -19.26 45.96 -20.00
N GLY A 178 -18.25 46.82 -20.07
CA GLY A 178 -16.98 46.57 -20.75
C GLY A 178 -15.91 45.97 -19.84
N GLY A 179 -14.82 45.52 -20.45
CA GLY A 179 -13.59 45.17 -19.75
C GLY A 179 -12.58 44.35 -20.57
N LYS A 180 -11.92 45.01 -21.54
CA LYS A 180 -10.54 44.82 -22.05
C LYS A 180 -10.03 43.36 -22.24
N SER A 181 -9.95 42.88 -23.49
CA SER A 181 -8.76 42.96 -24.38
C SER A 181 -7.65 41.98 -24.00
N PHE A 182 -7.49 40.87 -24.74
CA PHE A 182 -6.18 40.30 -25.09
C PHE A 182 -6.32 39.34 -26.28
N PHE A 183 -5.35 39.43 -27.20
CA PHE A 183 -5.08 38.56 -28.36
C PHE A 183 -5.99 38.66 -29.60
N SER A 184 -5.79 39.75 -30.34
CA SER A 184 -5.83 39.74 -31.80
C SER A 184 -4.40 39.55 -32.34
N HIS A 185 -4.12 38.46 -33.04
CA HIS A 185 -3.20 38.38 -34.18
C HIS A 185 -3.31 36.97 -34.80
N ASN A 186 -3.27 36.91 -36.13
CA ASN A 186 -3.41 35.73 -36.99
C ASN A 186 -4.82 35.14 -37.10
N LEU A 187 -5.59 35.70 -38.04
CA LEU A 187 -6.08 34.96 -39.21
C LEU A 187 -6.64 35.98 -40.22
N ARG A 188 -5.73 36.65 -40.94
CA ARG A 188 -6.05 37.41 -42.15
C ARG A 188 -5.05 36.95 -43.21
N LYS A 189 -5.57 36.63 -44.40
CA LYS A 189 -4.92 35.95 -45.53
C LYS A 189 -4.91 34.42 -45.48
N ASN A 190 -6.04 33.83 -45.81
CA ASN A 190 -6.16 33.04 -47.03
C ASN A 190 -7.65 32.83 -47.34
N ILE A 191 -7.96 32.64 -48.62
CA ILE A 191 -9.30 32.57 -49.22
C ILE A 191 -9.83 33.94 -49.63
N GLN A 192 -9.11 34.53 -50.58
CA GLN A 192 -9.76 35.18 -51.72
C GLN A 192 -9.67 34.16 -52.87
N GLU A 193 -10.77 34.04 -53.62
CA GLU A 193 -11.07 33.07 -54.69
C GLU A 193 -11.69 31.75 -54.18
N ASP A 194 -13.00 31.77 -53.96
CA ASP A 194 -13.95 31.16 -54.90
C ASP A 194 -15.39 31.50 -54.51
N GLY A 195 -16.15 31.98 -55.49
CA GLY A 195 -17.44 32.63 -55.31
C GLY A 195 -18.53 31.68 -54.85
N PHE A 196 -19.00 31.82 -53.61
CA PHE A 196 -20.24 31.16 -53.19
C PHE A 196 -20.99 31.86 -52.06
N PHE A 197 -21.03 33.19 -51.99
CA PHE A 197 -21.93 33.88 -51.04
C PHE A 197 -22.43 35.26 -51.50
N VAL A 198 -22.75 35.40 -52.79
CA VAL A 198 -23.59 36.51 -53.33
C VAL A 198 -24.83 35.98 -54.08
N GLY A 199 -25.00 34.66 -54.19
CA GLY A 199 -26.07 34.03 -54.98
C GLY A 199 -27.46 33.92 -54.32
N SER A 200 -27.59 34.03 -53.00
CA SER A 200 -28.83 33.65 -52.30
C SER A 200 -29.76 34.80 -51.92
N VAL A 201 -29.29 36.06 -51.97
CA VAL A 201 -30.16 37.24 -51.73
C VAL A 201 -30.70 37.82 -53.05
N HIS A 202 -30.01 37.64 -54.18
CA HIS A 202 -30.51 38.08 -55.49
C HIS A 202 -31.48 37.11 -56.18
N TYR A 203 -31.44 35.81 -55.84
CA TYR A 203 -32.39 34.84 -56.41
C TYR A 203 -33.83 35.04 -55.91
N PHE A 204 -33.99 35.42 -54.63
CA PHE A 204 -35.32 35.65 -54.05
C PHE A 204 -35.96 36.99 -54.44
N SER A 205 -35.16 38.02 -54.78
CA SER A 205 -35.69 39.31 -55.26
C SER A 205 -36.18 39.26 -56.70
N ASP A 206 -35.53 38.43 -57.55
CA ASP A 206 -35.83 38.36 -58.98
C ASP A 206 -37.01 37.44 -59.29
N LEU A 207 -37.19 36.36 -58.51
CA LEU A 207 -38.40 35.54 -58.53
C LEU A 207 -39.65 36.33 -58.10
N ARG A 208 -39.50 37.28 -57.16
CA ARG A 208 -40.60 38.15 -56.73
C ARG A 208 -40.99 39.17 -57.81
N LYS A 209 -40.03 39.70 -58.59
CA LYS A 209 -40.30 40.61 -59.73
C LYS A 209 -40.89 39.89 -60.95
N LYS A 210 -40.41 38.69 -61.30
CA LYS A 210 -41.00 37.87 -62.39
C LYS A 210 -42.41 37.38 -62.06
N SER A 211 -42.72 37.09 -60.80
CA SER A 211 -44.08 36.71 -60.38
C SER A 211 -45.07 37.88 -60.47
N LYS A 212 -44.67 39.11 -60.09
CA LYS A 212 -45.52 40.31 -60.21
C LYS A 212 -45.78 40.71 -61.66
N LYS A 213 -44.78 40.64 -62.54
CA LYS A 213 -44.95 40.93 -63.97
C LYS A 213 -45.89 39.94 -64.67
N LYS A 214 -45.79 38.63 -64.37
CA LYS A 214 -46.73 37.62 -64.89
C LYS A 214 -48.14 37.73 -64.30
N ALA A 215 -48.29 38.26 -63.08
CA ALA A 215 -49.59 38.49 -62.46
C ALA A 215 -50.29 39.73 -63.04
N GLU A 216 -49.54 40.81 -63.33
CA GLU A 216 -50.08 42.02 -63.98
C GLU A 216 -50.40 41.80 -65.47
N GLU A 217 -49.63 40.96 -66.18
CA GLU A 217 -49.89 40.60 -67.59
C GLU A 217 -51.13 39.69 -67.76
N LYS A 218 -51.50 38.92 -66.72
CA LYS A 218 -52.76 38.16 -66.71
C LYS A 218 -53.98 38.98 -66.30
N ALA A 219 -53.80 40.10 -65.59
CA ALA A 219 -54.91 40.91 -65.08
C ALA A 219 -55.54 41.85 -66.13
N ASN A 220 -54.80 42.25 -67.17
CA ASN A 220 -55.23 43.30 -68.12
C ASN A 220 -55.50 42.80 -69.56
N ASN A 221 -55.64 41.49 -69.79
CA ASN A 221 -55.97 40.95 -71.11
C ASN A 221 -57.47 40.59 -71.21
N PRO A 222 -58.30 41.34 -71.95
CA PRO A 222 -59.74 41.06 -72.05
C PRO A 222 -60.09 39.79 -72.86
N ARG A 223 -59.10 39.04 -73.37
CA ARG A 223 -59.32 37.83 -74.19
C ARG A 223 -59.06 36.50 -73.49
N TYR A 224 -58.82 36.49 -72.17
CA TYR A 224 -58.64 35.25 -71.41
C TYR A 224 -59.35 35.32 -70.05
N LYS A 225 -60.69 35.39 -70.08
CA LYS A 225 -61.51 34.92 -68.96
C LYS A 225 -61.87 33.48 -69.26
N ASP A 226 -61.13 32.56 -68.67
CA ASP A 226 -61.53 31.16 -68.59
C ASP A 226 -62.74 31.11 -67.62
N PRO A 227 -63.96 30.75 -68.06
CA PRO A 227 -65.14 30.73 -67.19
C PRO A 227 -65.10 29.59 -66.14
N LEU A 228 -63.93 28.99 -65.88
CA LEU A 228 -63.73 27.83 -65.00
C LEU A 228 -62.52 28.00 -64.05
N GLY A 229 -62.23 29.23 -63.64
CA GLY A 229 -61.22 29.54 -62.62
C GLY A 229 -61.62 29.10 -61.22
N ALA A 230 -61.10 27.95 -60.79
CA ALA A 230 -61.43 27.19 -59.58
C ALA A 230 -61.04 27.82 -58.21
N GLY A 231 -61.26 29.12 -58.01
CA GLY A 231 -60.78 29.82 -56.81
C GLY A 231 -61.84 30.52 -55.94
N ASP A 232 -62.88 31.10 -56.53
CA ASP A 232 -63.75 32.07 -55.85
C ASP A 232 -65.25 31.84 -56.14
N GLU A 233 -65.72 30.60 -55.99
CA GLU A 233 -67.16 30.27 -56.15
C GLU A 233 -67.83 30.05 -54.78
N PRO A 234 -69.06 30.57 -54.56
CA PRO A 234 -69.81 30.33 -53.33
C PRO A 234 -70.21 28.85 -53.21
N LEU A 235 -70.21 28.33 -51.98
CA LEU A 235 -70.41 26.90 -51.62
C LEU A 235 -71.64 26.23 -52.28
N GLU A 236 -72.65 27.01 -52.65
CA GLU A 236 -73.91 26.56 -53.27
C GLU A 236 -73.76 26.07 -54.72
N LEU A 237 -72.71 26.48 -55.44
CA LEU A 237 -72.44 26.05 -56.84
C LEU A 237 -71.61 24.76 -56.92
N LEU A 238 -71.04 24.30 -55.80
CA LEU A 238 -70.24 23.07 -55.71
C LEU A 238 -71.10 21.79 -55.63
N GLU A 239 -72.39 21.89 -55.30
CA GLU A 239 -73.33 20.74 -55.24
C GLU A 239 -73.75 20.22 -56.63
N PHE A 240 -73.66 21.03 -57.69
CA PHE A 240 -74.08 20.65 -59.05
C PHE A 240 -72.93 20.18 -59.95
N ARG A 241 -71.70 20.08 -59.42
CA ARG A 241 -70.52 19.56 -60.11
C ARG A 241 -70.21 18.14 -59.64
N SER A 242 -69.47 17.38 -60.46
CA SER A 242 -69.12 16.00 -60.09
C SER A 242 -68.37 15.96 -58.75
N PRO A 243 -68.60 14.95 -57.90
CA PRO A 243 -68.09 14.90 -56.53
C PRO A 243 -66.57 15.09 -56.42
N THR A 244 -65.83 14.78 -57.48
CA THR A 244 -64.37 14.90 -57.55
C THR A 244 -63.87 16.34 -57.57
N VAL A 245 -64.63 17.27 -58.17
CA VAL A 245 -64.23 18.69 -58.29
C VAL A 245 -64.53 19.45 -57.01
N ALA A 246 -65.62 19.09 -56.32
CA ALA A 246 -66.01 19.72 -55.06
C ALA A 246 -64.95 19.53 -53.95
N ILE A 247 -64.35 18.35 -53.86
CA ILE A 247 -63.32 18.03 -52.85
C ILE A 247 -62.01 18.79 -53.09
N VAL A 248 -61.69 19.12 -54.35
CA VAL A 248 -60.46 19.85 -54.71
C VAL A 248 -60.58 21.35 -54.38
N ASN A 249 -61.79 21.90 -54.42
CA ASN A 249 -62.04 23.34 -54.26
C ASN A 249 -62.57 23.76 -52.88
N THR A 250 -62.89 22.82 -51.98
CA THR A 250 -63.23 23.18 -50.60
C THR A 250 -62.00 23.76 -49.87
N PRO A 251 -62.08 24.93 -49.22
CA PRO A 251 -60.98 25.46 -48.42
C PRO A 251 -60.66 24.48 -47.29
N LEU A 252 -59.38 24.11 -47.14
CA LEU A 252 -58.97 23.11 -46.15
C LEU A 252 -59.51 23.47 -44.75
N PRO A 253 -60.14 22.53 -44.03
CA PRO A 253 -60.69 22.81 -42.71
C PRO A 253 -59.58 23.28 -41.76
N PRO A 254 -59.84 24.25 -40.87
CA PRO A 254 -58.82 24.83 -40.00
C PRO A 254 -58.12 23.79 -39.11
N LEU A 255 -58.80 22.70 -38.77
CA LEU A 255 -58.25 21.53 -38.06
C LEU A 255 -57.11 20.83 -38.82
N ALA A 256 -57.21 20.68 -40.14
CA ALA A 256 -56.14 20.09 -40.97
C ALA A 256 -54.86 20.94 -40.94
N ARG A 257 -55.01 22.27 -40.91
CA ARG A 257 -53.89 23.21 -40.73
C ARG A 257 -53.22 23.05 -39.37
N TYR A 258 -53.98 22.87 -38.29
CA TYR A 258 -53.42 22.60 -36.96
C TYR A 258 -52.66 21.27 -36.90
N ILE A 259 -53.17 20.21 -37.54
CA ILE A 259 -52.47 18.91 -37.61
C ILE A 259 -51.11 19.07 -38.31
N ILE A 260 -51.03 19.83 -39.40
CA ILE A 260 -49.76 20.12 -40.09
C ILE A 260 -48.79 20.87 -39.15
N TRP A 261 -49.24 21.89 -38.44
CA TRP A 261 -48.39 22.63 -37.48
C TRP A 261 -47.97 21.78 -36.28
N VAL A 262 -48.84 20.90 -35.78
CA VAL A 262 -48.52 19.94 -34.70
C VAL A 262 -47.50 18.92 -35.19
N MET A 263 -47.65 18.38 -36.40
CA MET A 263 -46.69 17.46 -37.01
C MET A 263 -45.34 18.14 -37.25
N LEU A 264 -45.35 19.37 -37.79
CA LEU A 264 -44.15 20.16 -37.99
C LEU A 264 -43.47 20.52 -36.66
N GLY A 265 -44.26 20.81 -35.62
CA GLY A 265 -43.79 21.04 -34.25
C GLY A 265 -43.20 19.79 -33.61
N LEU A 266 -43.78 18.61 -33.84
CA LEU A 266 -43.26 17.33 -33.38
C LEU A 266 -41.90 17.02 -34.04
N ILE A 267 -41.82 17.18 -35.37
CA ILE A 267 -40.57 16.98 -36.12
C ILE A 267 -39.51 17.99 -35.68
N ALA A 268 -39.88 19.27 -35.55
CA ALA A 268 -38.99 20.31 -35.05
C ALA A 268 -38.51 20.01 -33.62
N SER A 269 -39.39 19.50 -32.75
CA SER A 269 -39.04 19.09 -31.39
C SER A 269 -38.08 17.89 -31.37
N MET A 270 -38.24 16.92 -32.27
CA MET A 270 -37.35 15.77 -32.36
C MET A 270 -35.97 16.14 -32.91
N LEU A 271 -35.92 17.01 -33.93
CA LEU A 271 -34.66 17.58 -34.43
C LEU A 271 -33.97 18.42 -33.35
N LEU A 272 -34.74 19.21 -32.59
CA LEU A 272 -34.24 20.00 -31.48
C LEU A 272 -33.67 19.08 -30.37
N ALA A 273 -34.36 18.00 -30.03
CA ALA A 273 -33.87 17.01 -29.07
C ALA A 273 -32.58 16.32 -29.56
N MET A 274 -32.49 15.99 -30.85
CA MET A 274 -31.32 15.37 -31.48
C MET A 274 -30.06 16.26 -31.42
N VAL A 275 -30.25 17.59 -31.41
CA VAL A 275 -29.18 18.59 -31.27
C VAL A 275 -28.85 18.87 -29.80
N LEU A 276 -29.84 18.91 -28.89
CA LEU A 276 -29.60 19.27 -27.49
C LEU A 276 -29.26 18.11 -26.56
N LEU A 277 -29.57 16.85 -26.90
CA LEU A 277 -29.32 15.70 -26.03
C LEU A 277 -27.92 15.10 -26.30
N PRO A 278 -26.95 15.29 -25.37
CA PRO A 278 -25.67 14.61 -25.46
C PRO A 278 -25.81 13.14 -25.06
N ILE A 279 -25.18 12.26 -25.83
CA ILE A 279 -24.94 10.85 -25.50
C ILE A 279 -23.46 10.64 -25.18
N ASN A 280 -23.16 9.68 -24.30
CA ASN A 280 -21.77 9.37 -23.94
C ASN A 280 -21.08 8.65 -25.09
N LYS A 281 -19.83 9.03 -25.38
CA LYS A 281 -18.93 8.32 -26.28
C LYS A 281 -18.02 7.47 -25.39
N VAL A 282 -18.05 6.16 -25.59
CA VAL A 282 -17.21 5.21 -24.85
C VAL A 282 -16.25 4.49 -25.80
N VAL A 283 -15.05 4.18 -25.32
CA VAL A 283 -14.09 3.31 -25.98
C VAL A 283 -14.06 2.00 -25.21
N VAL A 284 -14.22 0.88 -25.91
CA VAL A 284 -14.23 -0.45 -25.29
C VAL A 284 -12.84 -1.04 -25.34
N LEU A 285 -12.27 -1.32 -24.18
CA LEU A 285 -11.03 -2.05 -23.99
C LEU A 285 -11.34 -3.51 -23.66
N LYS A 286 -10.59 -4.42 -24.27
CA LYS A 286 -10.56 -5.83 -23.83
C LYS A 286 -9.23 -6.07 -23.14
N GLY A 287 -9.25 -6.77 -22.00
CA GLY A 287 -8.05 -6.97 -21.20
C GLY A 287 -8.20 -8.02 -20.12
N ARG A 288 -7.21 -8.05 -19.22
CA ARG A 288 -7.19 -8.92 -18.06
C ARG A 288 -6.77 -8.15 -16.82
N LEU A 289 -7.15 -8.67 -15.67
CA LEU A 289 -6.70 -8.17 -14.38
C LEU A 289 -5.25 -8.60 -14.13
N ILE A 290 -4.42 -7.66 -13.71
CA ILE A 290 -3.05 -7.86 -13.27
C ILE A 290 -2.89 -7.30 -11.87
N SER A 291 -1.95 -7.85 -11.10
CA SER A 291 -1.59 -7.24 -9.82
C SER A 291 -0.87 -5.92 -10.09
N LYS A 292 -1.23 -4.88 -9.33
CA LYS A 292 -0.50 -3.60 -9.36
C LYS A 292 0.96 -3.74 -8.95
N ARG A 293 1.21 -4.66 -8.00
CA ARG A 293 2.56 -5.02 -7.55
C ARG A 293 3.12 -6.15 -8.41
N PRO A 294 4.44 -6.16 -8.67
CA PRO A 294 5.08 -7.26 -9.39
C PRO A 294 4.90 -8.58 -8.64
N MET A 295 4.99 -9.69 -9.38
CA MET A 295 4.98 -11.03 -8.80
C MET A 295 6.24 -11.23 -7.96
N ILE A 296 6.13 -12.00 -6.88
CA ILE A 296 7.23 -12.33 -5.99
C ILE A 296 7.77 -13.70 -6.39
N LEU A 297 9.04 -13.75 -6.76
CA LEU A 297 9.73 -15.00 -7.07
C LEU A 297 10.41 -15.50 -5.80
N VAL A 298 9.96 -16.64 -5.29
CA VAL A 298 10.63 -17.35 -4.20
C VAL A 298 11.64 -18.30 -4.83
N GLN A 299 12.92 -18.06 -4.56
CA GLN A 299 14.04 -18.84 -5.06
C GLN A 299 14.96 -19.19 -3.88
N PRO A 300 15.65 -20.35 -3.91
CA PRO A 300 16.62 -20.68 -2.89
C PRO A 300 17.88 -19.84 -3.08
N THR A 301 18.49 -19.45 -1.96
CA THR A 301 19.78 -18.76 -1.95
C THR A 301 20.93 -19.69 -2.28
N ASP A 302 20.82 -20.97 -1.87
CA ASP A 302 21.83 -22.00 -2.07
C ASP A 302 21.30 -23.18 -2.88
N GLN A 303 22.21 -23.96 -3.45
CA GLN A 303 21.88 -25.20 -4.13
C GLN A 303 21.51 -26.29 -3.13
N GLY A 304 20.43 -27.04 -3.39
CA GLY A 304 19.96 -28.09 -2.50
C GLY A 304 18.96 -29.04 -3.16
N ILE A 305 18.68 -30.15 -2.47
CA ILE A 305 17.68 -31.13 -2.92
C ILE A 305 16.33 -30.79 -2.27
N VAL A 306 15.24 -30.79 -3.04
CA VAL A 306 13.89 -30.60 -2.46
C VAL A 306 13.46 -31.86 -1.73
N LEU A 307 13.24 -31.73 -0.42
CA LEU A 307 12.71 -32.82 0.40
C LEU A 307 11.20 -32.93 0.25
N ASP A 308 10.49 -31.81 0.43
CA ASP A 308 9.03 -31.79 0.38
C ASP A 308 8.47 -30.43 -0.07
N ILE A 309 7.28 -30.47 -0.68
CA ILE A 309 6.56 -29.29 -1.18
C ILE A 309 5.20 -29.25 -0.48
N LYS A 310 4.94 -28.18 0.27
CA LYS A 310 3.81 -28.09 1.22
C LYS A 310 2.57 -27.41 0.65
N VAL A 311 2.69 -26.66 -0.46
CA VAL A 311 1.61 -25.89 -1.07
C VAL A 311 1.47 -26.20 -2.55
N ARG A 312 0.28 -25.98 -3.10
CA ARG A 312 -0.06 -26.21 -4.50
C ARG A 312 -0.39 -24.89 -5.19
N VAL A 313 -0.37 -24.93 -6.52
CA VAL A 313 -0.81 -23.80 -7.36
C VAL A 313 -2.27 -23.50 -7.06
N GLY A 314 -2.58 -22.21 -6.82
CA GLY A 314 -3.90 -21.71 -6.42
C GLY A 314 -4.09 -21.53 -4.91
N ASP A 315 -3.20 -22.07 -4.07
CA ASP A 315 -3.32 -21.93 -2.61
C ASP A 315 -3.04 -20.48 -2.17
N VAL A 316 -3.81 -20.02 -1.18
CA VAL A 316 -3.58 -18.76 -0.48
C VAL A 316 -2.57 -18.99 0.64
N VAL A 317 -1.43 -18.29 0.58
CA VAL A 317 -0.36 -18.38 1.57
C VAL A 317 -0.24 -17.09 2.38
N LYS A 318 0.06 -17.24 3.66
CA LYS A 318 0.35 -16.12 4.57
C LYS A 318 1.85 -15.85 4.65
N LYS A 319 2.24 -14.64 5.01
CA LYS A 319 3.64 -14.29 5.33
C LYS A 319 4.22 -15.26 6.36
N GLY A 320 5.38 -15.82 6.07
CA GLY A 320 6.10 -16.78 6.89
C GLY A 320 5.63 -18.23 6.75
N GLN A 321 4.55 -18.50 6.01
CA GLN A 321 4.07 -19.85 5.75
C GLN A 321 5.10 -20.65 4.96
N LEU A 322 5.31 -21.89 5.38
CA LEU A 322 6.24 -22.82 4.74
C LEU A 322 5.69 -23.28 3.39
N LEU A 323 6.46 -23.05 2.34
CA LEU A 323 6.12 -23.41 0.96
C LEU A 323 6.77 -24.75 0.57
N GLY A 324 8.01 -24.95 0.98
CA GLY A 324 8.78 -26.16 0.74
C GLY A 324 9.98 -26.25 1.67
N VAL A 325 10.53 -27.46 1.78
CA VAL A 325 11.70 -27.75 2.61
C VAL A 325 12.76 -28.38 1.73
N MET A 326 13.98 -27.84 1.78
CA MET A 326 15.16 -28.45 1.18
C MET A 326 15.80 -29.44 2.17
N ASP A 327 16.67 -30.33 1.69
CA ASP A 327 17.37 -31.29 2.54
C ASP A 327 18.35 -30.56 3.50
N PRO A 328 18.12 -30.58 4.83
CA PRO A 328 18.94 -29.84 5.78
C PRO A 328 20.25 -30.54 6.11
N ARG A 329 20.49 -31.79 5.68
CA ARG A 329 21.61 -32.60 6.21
C ARG A 329 22.97 -31.93 6.04
N LEU A 330 23.21 -31.28 4.90
CA LEU A 330 24.47 -30.60 4.62
C LEU A 330 24.63 -29.36 5.51
N THR A 331 23.61 -28.48 5.55
CA THR A 331 23.66 -27.24 6.34
C THR A 331 23.65 -27.51 7.84
N GLN A 332 22.95 -28.56 8.29
CA GLN A 332 22.92 -28.98 9.67
C GLN A 332 24.27 -29.53 10.12
N SER A 333 24.94 -30.33 9.28
CA SER A 333 26.28 -30.85 9.58
C SER A 333 27.30 -29.70 9.68
N GLU A 334 27.23 -28.74 8.75
CA GLU A 334 28.05 -27.52 8.78
C GLU A 334 27.79 -26.69 10.05
N LEU A 335 26.52 -26.48 10.42
CA LEU A 335 26.13 -25.75 11.63
C LEU A 335 26.66 -26.43 12.90
N VAL A 336 26.57 -27.75 12.99
CA VAL A 336 27.08 -28.53 14.14
C VAL A 336 28.61 -28.41 14.21
N ALA A 337 29.31 -28.51 13.08
CA ALA A 337 30.76 -28.35 13.03
C ALA A 337 31.20 -26.94 13.49
N MET A 338 30.56 -25.89 12.97
CA MET A 338 30.86 -24.50 13.37
C MET A 338 30.54 -24.22 14.83
N ARG A 339 29.49 -24.85 15.37
CA ARG A 339 29.16 -24.76 16.80
C ARG A 339 30.24 -25.37 17.68
N GLU A 340 30.78 -26.51 17.28
CA GLU A 340 31.82 -27.19 18.04
C GLU A 340 33.13 -26.39 17.99
N GLU A 341 33.49 -25.87 16.81
CA GLU A 341 34.63 -24.96 16.67
C GLU A 341 34.48 -23.70 17.54
N LEU A 342 33.29 -23.11 17.59
CA LEU A 342 33.00 -21.97 18.46
C LEU A 342 33.25 -22.30 19.94
N LYS A 343 32.76 -23.45 20.42
CA LYS A 343 32.97 -23.89 21.81
C LYS A 343 34.45 -24.09 22.13
N ILE A 344 35.22 -24.68 21.22
CA ILE A 344 36.67 -24.86 21.37
C ILE A 344 37.36 -23.52 21.62
N TYR A 345 37.07 -22.51 20.79
CA TYR A 345 37.66 -21.18 20.97
C TYR A 345 37.14 -20.46 22.23
N GLN A 346 35.85 -20.62 22.59
CA GLN A 346 35.30 -20.07 23.82
C GLN A 346 36.02 -20.63 25.06
N ALA A 347 36.20 -21.94 25.13
CA ALA A 347 36.93 -22.61 26.20
C ALA A 347 38.40 -22.15 26.27
N LEU A 348 39.06 -22.04 25.10
CA LEU A 348 40.45 -21.59 25.03
C LEU A 348 40.61 -20.13 25.50
N VAL A 349 39.72 -19.23 25.07
CA VAL A 349 39.71 -17.83 25.54
C VAL A 349 39.44 -17.75 27.03
N ALA A 350 38.50 -18.55 27.56
CA ALA A 350 38.22 -18.59 28.99
C ALA A 350 39.45 -19.02 29.81
N ARG A 351 40.19 -20.05 29.35
CA ARG A 351 41.46 -20.47 29.95
C ARG A 351 42.51 -19.36 29.92
N LEU A 352 42.73 -18.75 28.74
CA LEU A 352 43.74 -17.71 28.57
C LEU A 352 43.42 -16.44 29.37
N LYS A 353 42.14 -16.07 29.48
CA LYS A 353 41.70 -14.96 30.34
C LYS A 353 41.98 -15.23 31.81
N ALA A 354 41.78 -16.48 32.26
CA ALA A 354 42.14 -16.87 33.62
C ALA A 354 43.67 -16.82 33.84
N GLU A 355 44.46 -17.34 32.90
CA GLU A 355 45.93 -17.29 32.96
C GLU A 355 46.47 -15.86 33.00
N VAL A 356 45.98 -14.97 32.13
CA VAL A 356 46.38 -13.56 32.08
C VAL A 356 45.98 -12.81 33.35
N ALA A 357 44.82 -13.13 33.92
CA ALA A 357 44.35 -12.55 35.18
C ALA A 357 45.00 -13.15 36.43
N ASP A 358 45.95 -14.09 36.28
CA ASP A 358 46.58 -14.84 37.36
C ASP A 358 45.54 -15.56 38.26
N ARG A 359 44.44 -16.04 37.68
CA ARG A 359 43.36 -16.80 38.36
C ARG A 359 43.36 -18.27 37.96
N PRO A 360 42.97 -19.19 38.84
CA PRO A 360 42.79 -20.58 38.47
C PRO A 360 41.65 -20.74 37.45
N TYR A 361 41.91 -21.45 36.37
CA TYR A 361 40.87 -21.83 35.41
C TYR A 361 40.04 -22.99 35.99
N VAL A 362 38.72 -22.81 36.06
CA VAL A 362 37.78 -23.85 36.47
C VAL A 362 37.07 -24.33 35.20
N PRO A 363 37.29 -25.58 34.77
CA PRO A 363 36.62 -26.12 33.60
C PRO A 363 35.14 -26.37 33.89
N ASP A 364 34.28 -26.15 32.90
CA ASP A 364 32.88 -26.54 32.91
C ASP A 364 32.78 -28.03 32.55
N GLU A 365 32.28 -28.85 33.47
CA GLU A 365 32.14 -30.30 33.28
C GLU A 365 31.12 -30.67 32.20
N SER A 366 30.21 -29.76 31.86
CA SER A 366 29.19 -30.01 30.83
C SER A 366 29.73 -29.89 29.40
N ASP A 367 30.87 -29.22 29.21
CA ASP A 367 31.46 -28.97 27.90
C ASP A 367 32.78 -29.72 27.69
N PRO A 368 32.84 -30.71 26.76
CA PRO A 368 34.06 -31.47 26.49
C PRO A 368 35.26 -30.59 26.14
N ALA A 369 35.04 -29.49 25.40
CA ALA A 369 36.09 -28.55 25.03
C ALA A 369 36.70 -27.85 26.26
N SER A 370 35.88 -27.46 27.24
CA SER A 370 36.33 -26.84 28.49
C SER A 370 37.14 -27.81 29.35
N LEU A 371 36.71 -29.08 29.44
CA LEU A 371 37.44 -30.12 30.16
C LEU A 371 38.84 -30.37 29.60
N GLU A 372 38.97 -30.48 28.26
CA GLU A 372 40.29 -30.62 27.63
C GLU A 372 41.19 -29.41 27.88
N GLN A 373 40.64 -28.19 27.85
CA GLN A 373 41.40 -26.99 28.23
C GLN A 373 41.82 -27.00 29.71
N GLY A 374 41.02 -27.57 30.61
CA GLY A 374 41.37 -27.76 32.02
C GLY A 374 42.61 -28.65 32.20
N LYS A 375 42.70 -29.76 31.44
CA LYS A 375 43.88 -30.63 31.45
C LYS A 375 45.12 -29.91 30.93
N ASN A 376 44.98 -29.15 29.85
CA ASN A 376 46.07 -28.36 29.26
C ASN A 376 46.57 -27.26 30.22
N TYR A 377 45.66 -26.59 30.93
CA TYR A 377 46.00 -25.61 31.97
C TYR A 377 46.89 -26.22 33.06
N LEU A 378 46.48 -27.39 33.59
CA LEU A 378 47.25 -28.08 34.62
C LEU A 378 48.63 -28.50 34.14
N HIS A 379 48.76 -28.94 32.89
CA HIS A 379 50.06 -29.28 32.29
C HIS A 379 50.96 -28.05 32.19
N ARG A 380 50.47 -26.94 31.61
CA ARG A 380 51.21 -25.68 31.52
C ARG A 380 51.64 -25.14 32.88
N GLN A 381 50.77 -25.24 33.90
CA GLN A 381 51.10 -24.78 35.25
C GLN A 381 52.24 -25.61 35.87
N LYS A 382 52.25 -26.93 35.64
CA LYS A 382 53.34 -27.81 36.09
C LYS A 382 54.65 -27.46 35.38
N ASP A 383 54.61 -27.26 34.07
CA ASP A 383 55.80 -26.89 33.29
C ASP A 383 56.38 -25.55 33.72
N PHE A 384 55.51 -24.55 33.92
CA PHE A 384 55.90 -23.24 34.41
C PHE A 384 56.59 -23.32 35.79
N ARG A 385 55.99 -24.08 36.72
CA ARG A 385 56.56 -24.28 38.06
C ARG A 385 57.91 -24.98 38.01
N ALA A 386 58.02 -26.07 37.24
CA ALA A 386 59.27 -26.80 37.08
C ALA A 386 60.38 -25.91 36.50
N LYS A 387 60.06 -25.05 35.51
CA LYS A 387 61.02 -24.11 34.93
C LYS A 387 61.50 -23.07 35.94
N LEU A 388 60.59 -22.52 36.74
CA LEU A 388 60.94 -21.55 37.78
C LEU A 388 61.82 -22.19 38.85
N GLU A 389 61.49 -23.40 39.29
CA GLU A 389 62.26 -24.14 40.28
C GLU A 389 63.70 -24.36 39.81
N THR A 390 63.92 -24.78 38.55
CA THR A 390 65.27 -24.92 37.98
C THR A 390 66.06 -23.61 37.96
N ILE A 391 65.41 -22.48 37.65
CA ILE A 391 66.06 -21.16 37.65
C ILE A 391 66.39 -20.75 39.09
N ASP A 392 65.47 -20.95 40.03
CA ASP A 392 65.63 -20.59 41.44
C ASP A 392 66.74 -21.43 42.10
N GLU A 393 66.87 -22.71 41.77
CA GLU A 393 68.00 -23.57 42.17
C GLU A 393 69.34 -23.06 41.65
N THR A 394 69.39 -22.63 40.39
CA THR A 394 70.61 -22.07 39.78
C THR A 394 71.01 -20.75 40.47
N ILE A 395 70.03 -19.89 40.77
CA ILE A 395 70.24 -18.65 41.54
C ILE A 395 70.78 -18.97 42.93
N ALA A 396 70.20 -19.93 43.64
CA ALA A 396 70.66 -20.33 44.98
C ALA A 396 72.10 -20.88 44.97
N SER A 397 72.44 -21.69 43.97
CA SER A 397 73.81 -22.16 43.74
C SER A 397 74.77 -20.98 43.52
N GLN A 398 74.39 -20.03 42.65
CA GLN A 398 75.24 -18.87 42.35
C GLN A 398 75.39 -17.91 43.54
N GLN A 399 74.36 -17.76 44.37
CA GLN A 399 74.44 -17.02 45.63
C GLN A 399 75.47 -17.65 46.58
N THR A 400 75.50 -18.97 46.67
CA THR A 400 76.46 -19.70 47.49
C THR A 400 77.89 -19.48 46.98
N THR A 401 78.09 -19.54 45.65
CA THR A 401 79.38 -19.23 45.01
C THR A 401 79.84 -17.81 45.31
N LEU A 402 78.94 -16.82 45.21
CA LEU A 402 79.24 -15.43 45.55
C LEU A 402 79.64 -15.28 47.02
N GLN A 403 78.91 -15.90 47.94
CA GLN A 403 79.21 -15.85 49.37
C GLN A 403 80.61 -16.42 49.66
N GLY A 404 80.99 -17.54 49.02
CA GLY A 404 82.33 -18.11 49.15
C GLY A 404 83.43 -17.20 48.61
N ALA A 405 83.19 -16.55 47.47
CA ALA A 405 84.14 -15.60 46.87
C ALA A 405 84.30 -14.32 47.73
N GLU A 406 83.21 -13.76 48.25
CA GLU A 406 83.23 -12.61 49.15
C GLU A 406 83.93 -12.93 50.48
N ALA A 407 83.69 -14.12 51.05
CA ALA A 407 84.39 -14.58 52.25
C ALA A 407 85.90 -14.74 52.01
N SER A 408 86.31 -15.25 50.84
CA SER A 408 87.71 -15.36 50.45
C SER A 408 88.36 -13.99 50.31
N ALA A 409 87.68 -13.03 49.68
CA ALA A 409 88.15 -11.64 49.59
C ALA A 409 88.30 -10.97 50.97
N ALA A 410 87.34 -11.18 51.88
CA ALA A 410 87.41 -10.68 53.25
C ALA A 410 88.59 -11.28 54.05
N MET A 411 88.85 -12.59 53.86
CA MET A 411 90.00 -13.27 54.46
C MET A 411 91.32 -12.67 53.95
N TYR A 412 91.51 -12.51 52.64
CA TYR A 412 92.72 -11.91 52.08
C TYR A 412 92.88 -10.44 52.49
N GLY A 413 91.78 -9.69 52.59
CA GLY A 413 91.81 -8.31 53.10
C GLY A 413 92.26 -8.23 54.56
N SER A 414 91.90 -9.23 55.37
CA SER A 414 92.39 -9.35 56.75
C SER A 414 93.87 -9.74 56.80
N LYS A 415 94.33 -10.67 55.94
CA LYS A 415 95.75 -11.04 55.81
C LYS A 415 96.63 -9.88 55.34
N LEU A 416 96.15 -9.10 54.36
CA LEU A 416 96.86 -7.92 53.86
C LEU A 416 97.09 -6.88 54.97
N ARG A 417 96.11 -6.68 55.86
CA ARG A 417 96.25 -5.79 57.02
C ARG A 417 97.39 -6.22 57.94
N ILE A 418 97.49 -7.51 58.21
CA ILE A 418 98.58 -8.09 59.03
C ILE A 418 99.93 -7.94 58.30
N ALA A 419 99.98 -8.18 56.99
CA ALA A 419 101.19 -8.03 56.19
C ALA A 419 101.69 -6.56 56.16
N LEU A 420 100.78 -5.59 56.03
CA LEU A 420 101.09 -4.16 56.08
C LEU A 420 101.62 -3.73 57.46
N GLU A 421 101.04 -4.26 58.54
CA GLU A 421 101.51 -4.00 59.90
C GLU A 421 102.91 -4.57 60.13
N LEU A 422 103.17 -5.81 59.68
CA LEU A 422 104.49 -6.41 59.72
C LEU A 422 105.51 -5.59 58.93
N LEU A 423 105.15 -5.13 57.72
CA LEU A 423 106.00 -4.26 56.91
C LEU A 423 106.35 -2.97 57.66
N ARG A 424 105.38 -2.34 58.32
CA ARG A 424 105.60 -1.13 59.13
C ARG A 424 106.57 -1.38 60.28
N ILE A 425 106.42 -2.50 60.99
CA ILE A 425 107.34 -2.90 62.07
C ILE A 425 108.75 -3.10 61.52
N ARG A 426 108.92 -3.84 60.42
CA ARG A 426 110.22 -4.07 59.77
C ARG A 426 110.88 -2.78 59.29
N GLN A 427 110.11 -1.86 58.72
CA GLN A 427 110.61 -0.54 58.32
C GLN A 427 111.11 0.27 59.52
N ALA A 428 110.39 0.23 60.65
CA ALA A 428 110.82 0.89 61.89
C ALA A 428 112.10 0.25 62.45
N GLU A 429 112.19 -1.09 62.53
CA GLU A 429 113.39 -1.81 62.95
C GLU A 429 114.61 -1.46 62.08
N GLN A 430 114.42 -1.36 60.76
CA GLN A 430 115.48 -0.98 59.83
C GLN A 430 115.94 0.48 60.06
N HIS A 431 115.03 1.42 60.31
CA HIS A 431 115.37 2.83 60.59
C HIS A 431 116.15 2.99 61.89
N HIS A 432 115.91 2.12 62.87
CA HIS A 432 116.67 2.08 64.13
C HIS A 432 117.96 1.24 64.04
N GLU A 433 118.38 0.82 62.84
CA GLU A 433 119.58 0.01 62.57
C GLU A 433 119.62 -1.36 63.29
N VAL A 434 118.49 -1.84 63.80
CA VAL A 434 118.36 -3.14 64.49
C VAL A 434 117.78 -4.25 63.59
N GLY A 435 117.37 -3.92 62.36
CA GLY A 435 116.80 -4.85 61.38
C GLY A 435 117.60 -4.95 60.07
N THR A 436 117.46 -6.08 59.35
CA THR A 436 118.11 -6.28 58.05
C THR A 436 117.25 -5.78 56.89
N ARG A 437 117.88 -5.19 55.85
CA ARG A 437 117.17 -4.76 54.63
C ARG A 437 116.42 -5.90 53.95
N LEU A 438 116.98 -7.11 53.99
CA LEU A 438 116.38 -8.32 53.44
C LEU A 438 115.02 -8.62 54.10
N GLY A 439 114.91 -8.50 55.43
CA GLY A 439 113.65 -8.73 56.15
C GLY A 439 112.55 -7.72 55.77
N THR A 440 112.91 -6.47 55.52
CA THR A 440 111.98 -5.45 55.02
C THR A 440 111.50 -5.76 53.59
N LEU A 441 112.40 -6.17 52.70
CA LEU A 441 112.04 -6.54 51.33
C LEU A 441 111.15 -7.79 51.30
N GLN A 442 111.41 -8.79 52.15
CA GLN A 442 110.55 -9.96 52.29
C GLN A 442 109.15 -9.59 52.80
N ALA A 443 109.05 -8.66 53.76
CA ALA A 443 107.75 -8.15 54.20
C ALA A 443 107.03 -7.37 53.10
N GLN A 444 107.77 -6.61 52.28
CA GLN A 444 107.22 -5.88 51.15
C GLN A 444 106.70 -6.84 50.05
N ASP A 445 107.44 -7.90 49.74
CA ASP A 445 107.04 -8.96 48.82
C ASP A 445 105.77 -9.68 49.31
N ALA A 446 105.70 -10.02 50.61
CA ALA A 446 104.51 -10.61 51.21
C ALA A 446 103.27 -9.69 51.12
N VAL A 447 103.44 -8.37 51.23
CA VAL A 447 102.36 -7.40 50.99
C VAL A 447 101.91 -7.46 49.52
N MET A 448 102.85 -7.41 48.57
CA MET A 448 102.52 -7.47 47.14
C MET A 448 101.81 -8.77 46.75
N ASP A 449 102.23 -9.91 47.29
CA ASP A 449 101.61 -11.21 47.05
C ASP A 449 100.20 -11.31 47.65
N THR A 450 100.01 -10.83 48.88
CA THR A 450 98.68 -10.84 49.52
C THR A 450 97.72 -9.84 48.87
N GLU A 451 98.23 -8.71 48.38
CA GLU A 451 97.46 -7.75 47.60
C GLU A 451 97.02 -8.35 46.26
N ARG A 452 97.91 -9.05 45.55
CA ARG A 452 97.55 -9.79 44.32
C ARG A 452 96.45 -10.82 44.58
N GLN A 453 96.57 -11.61 45.64
CA GLN A 453 95.55 -12.60 46.04
C GLN A 453 94.20 -11.94 46.37
N LEU A 454 94.23 -10.78 47.05
CA LEU A 454 93.02 -10.01 47.32
C LEU A 454 92.36 -9.52 46.03
N ILE A 455 93.13 -8.98 45.09
CA ILE A 455 92.63 -8.52 43.79
C ILE A 455 92.01 -9.69 43.01
N GLU A 456 92.65 -10.85 42.99
CA GLU A 456 92.11 -12.07 42.35
C GLU A 456 90.79 -12.51 43.00
N ALA A 457 90.71 -12.54 44.33
CA ALA A 457 89.50 -12.88 45.05
C ALA A 457 88.36 -11.86 44.84
N GLN A 458 88.68 -10.57 44.79
CA GLN A 458 87.72 -9.51 44.47
C GLN A 458 87.20 -9.64 43.03
N LYS A 459 88.06 -9.96 42.06
CA LYS A 459 87.64 -10.23 40.67
C LYS A 459 86.71 -11.44 40.62
N ALA A 460 87.01 -12.51 41.34
CA ALA A 460 86.14 -13.68 41.43
C ALA A 460 84.76 -13.33 42.04
N ALA A 461 84.72 -12.55 43.13
CA ALA A 461 83.47 -12.08 43.72
C ALA A 461 82.67 -11.18 42.76
N ASN A 462 83.34 -10.28 42.03
CA ASN A 462 82.69 -9.43 41.03
C ASN A 462 82.14 -10.24 39.84
N SER A 463 82.84 -11.29 39.39
CA SER A 463 82.34 -12.22 38.37
C SER A 463 81.10 -12.96 38.86
N ALA A 464 81.20 -13.59 40.03
CA ALA A 464 80.09 -14.33 40.63
C ALA A 464 78.85 -13.45 40.84
N ARG A 465 79.04 -12.18 41.24
CA ARG A 465 77.97 -11.18 41.38
C ARG A 465 77.32 -10.83 40.03
N SER A 466 78.13 -10.69 38.98
CA SER A 466 77.63 -10.38 37.63
C SER A 466 76.84 -11.57 37.05
N GLU A 467 77.33 -12.79 37.26
CA GLU A 467 76.64 -14.03 36.91
C GLU A 467 75.30 -14.17 37.66
N LEU A 468 75.28 -13.90 38.98
CA LEU A 468 74.05 -13.91 39.78
C LEU A 468 73.00 -12.92 39.23
N LYS A 469 73.42 -11.69 38.92
CA LYS A 469 72.55 -10.70 38.29
C LYS A 469 72.06 -11.16 36.91
N GLY A 470 72.91 -11.86 36.15
CA GLY A 470 72.53 -12.48 34.88
C GLY A 470 71.42 -13.52 35.04
N GLU A 471 71.52 -14.41 36.03
CA GLU A 471 70.48 -15.41 36.30
C GLU A 471 69.18 -14.78 36.84
N GLN A 472 69.29 -13.75 37.68
CA GLN A 472 68.12 -12.97 38.12
C GLN A 472 67.40 -12.30 36.94
N ALA A 473 68.15 -11.70 36.02
CA ALA A 473 67.58 -11.11 34.80
C ALA A 473 66.95 -12.17 33.88
N LYS A 474 67.52 -13.38 33.80
CA LYS A 474 66.91 -14.51 33.07
C LYS A 474 65.57 -14.92 33.69
N ARG A 475 65.46 -14.96 35.02
CA ARG A 475 64.21 -15.23 35.73
C ARG A 475 63.13 -14.20 35.39
N GLU A 476 63.47 -12.92 35.47
CA GLU A 476 62.56 -11.82 35.12
C GLU A 476 62.15 -11.88 33.64
N SER A 477 63.12 -12.11 32.74
CA SER A 477 62.86 -12.29 31.31
C SER A 477 61.92 -13.45 31.03
N PHE A 478 62.08 -14.59 31.72
CA PHE A 478 61.19 -15.74 31.60
C PHE A 478 59.76 -15.42 32.07
N LEU A 479 59.60 -14.72 33.19
CA LEU A 479 58.29 -14.30 33.67
C LEU A 479 57.61 -13.34 32.69
N GLN A 480 58.36 -12.39 32.13
CA GLN A 480 57.82 -11.45 31.14
C GLN A 480 57.48 -12.13 29.83
N SER A 481 58.33 -13.04 29.34
CA SER A 481 58.06 -13.78 28.10
C SER A 481 56.86 -14.71 28.26
N TRP A 482 56.70 -15.37 29.40
CA TRP A 482 55.52 -16.19 29.71
C TRP A 482 54.23 -15.37 29.69
N LYS A 483 54.22 -14.19 30.33
CA LYS A 483 53.07 -13.29 30.30
C LYS A 483 52.80 -12.76 28.89
N ALA A 484 53.85 -12.34 28.17
CA ALA A 484 53.72 -11.83 26.80
C ALA A 484 53.17 -12.89 25.83
N GLU A 485 53.60 -14.14 25.96
CA GLU A 485 53.08 -15.27 25.18
C GLU A 485 51.58 -15.48 25.45
N ALA A 486 51.17 -15.46 26.73
CA ALA A 486 49.76 -15.60 27.11
C ALA A 486 48.89 -14.45 26.55
N TYR A 487 49.36 -13.20 26.63
CA TYR A 487 48.67 -12.04 26.05
C TYR A 487 48.58 -12.12 24.52
N SER A 488 49.67 -12.49 23.86
CA SER A 488 49.72 -12.64 22.40
C SER A 488 48.75 -13.72 21.93
N LEU A 489 48.76 -14.88 22.58
CA LEU A 489 47.87 -15.99 22.25
C LEU A 489 46.41 -15.65 22.56
N LEU A 490 46.14 -14.90 23.64
CA LEU A 490 44.80 -14.40 23.94
C LEU A 490 44.29 -13.48 22.82
N ALA A 491 45.08 -12.48 22.41
CA ALA A 491 44.69 -11.56 21.36
C ALA A 491 44.43 -12.28 20.02
N GLU A 492 45.29 -13.23 19.64
CA GLU A 492 45.10 -14.06 18.44
C GLU A 492 43.83 -14.91 18.54
N THR A 493 43.59 -15.54 19.70
CA THR A 493 42.43 -16.42 19.90
C THR A 493 41.12 -15.63 19.98
N GLU A 494 41.11 -14.41 20.52
CA GLU A 494 39.92 -13.55 20.51
C GLU A 494 39.50 -13.18 19.08
N VAL A 495 40.45 -12.92 18.19
CA VAL A 495 40.16 -12.73 16.76
C VAL A 495 39.57 -14.01 16.16
N LYS A 496 40.18 -15.17 16.44
CA LYS A 496 39.66 -16.47 15.97
C LYS A 496 38.25 -16.76 16.49
N LEU A 497 37.98 -16.45 17.76
CA LEU A 497 36.67 -16.57 18.38
C LEU A 497 35.63 -15.68 17.67
N ALA A 498 35.99 -14.42 17.39
CA ALA A 498 35.10 -13.52 16.66
C ALA A 498 34.80 -14.03 15.25
N THR A 499 35.80 -14.58 14.54
CA THR A 499 35.59 -15.19 13.23
C THR A 499 34.73 -16.46 13.31
N ALA A 500 34.95 -17.33 14.30
CA ALA A 500 34.15 -18.53 14.50
C ALA A 500 32.70 -18.20 14.85
N GLN A 501 32.46 -17.16 15.65
CA GLN A 501 31.12 -16.65 15.94
C GLN A 501 30.42 -16.17 14.67
N SER A 502 31.10 -15.36 13.85
CA SER A 502 30.55 -14.89 12.58
C SER A 502 30.22 -16.06 11.63
N SER A 503 31.09 -17.07 11.54
CA SER A 503 30.86 -18.26 10.71
C SER A 503 29.69 -19.09 11.23
N TYR A 504 29.54 -19.22 12.56
CA TYR A 504 28.40 -19.89 13.17
C TYR A 504 27.08 -19.16 12.89
N ASP A 505 27.05 -17.83 13.05
CA ASP A 505 25.86 -17.01 12.76
C ASP A 505 25.48 -17.12 11.27
N GLN A 506 26.47 -17.11 10.37
CA GLN A 506 26.25 -17.33 8.94
C GLN A 506 25.68 -18.73 8.66
N ALA A 507 26.25 -19.77 9.28
CA ALA A 507 25.76 -21.14 9.14
C ALA A 507 24.33 -21.31 9.69
N GLN A 508 23.98 -20.58 10.76
CA GLN A 508 22.63 -20.59 11.32
C GLN A 508 21.63 -20.00 10.33
N VAL A 509 21.90 -18.82 9.78
CA VAL A 509 21.05 -18.18 8.77
C VAL A 509 20.91 -19.09 7.54
N LYS A 510 22.02 -19.68 7.08
CA LYS A 510 22.02 -20.63 5.96
C LYS A 510 21.12 -21.84 6.24
N ASN A 511 21.19 -22.40 7.45
CA ASN A 511 20.34 -23.51 7.86
C ASN A 511 18.86 -23.12 7.98
N GLU A 512 18.54 -21.88 8.38
CA GLU A 512 17.17 -21.38 8.39
C GLU A 512 16.58 -21.23 6.97
N LEU A 513 17.40 -20.82 6.00
CA LEU A 513 17.03 -20.63 4.59
C LEU A 513 16.77 -21.95 3.83
N VAL A 514 17.05 -23.10 4.43
CA VAL A 514 16.60 -24.43 3.95
C VAL A 514 15.07 -24.50 3.86
N ASN A 515 14.39 -23.78 4.75
CA ASN A 515 12.94 -23.68 4.78
C ASN A 515 12.48 -22.52 3.89
N LEU A 516 11.96 -22.85 2.70
CA LEU A 516 11.44 -21.85 1.77
C LEU A 516 10.08 -21.35 2.27
N ARG A 517 10.00 -20.08 2.66
CA ARG A 517 8.82 -19.44 3.23
C ARG A 517 8.32 -18.28 2.36
N ALA A 518 7.02 -17.99 2.44
CA ALA A 518 6.44 -16.84 1.77
C ALA A 518 6.87 -15.51 2.45
N PRO A 519 7.43 -14.53 1.72
CA PRO A 519 7.83 -13.25 2.30
C PRO A 519 6.64 -12.31 2.60
N GLU A 520 5.52 -12.48 1.90
CA GLU A 520 4.28 -11.73 2.06
C GLU A 520 3.04 -12.62 1.85
N ASP A 521 1.86 -12.12 2.21
CA ASP A 521 0.58 -12.78 1.93
C ASP A 521 0.31 -12.78 0.42
N GLY A 522 0.06 -13.94 -0.17
CA GLY A 522 -0.08 -14.09 -1.63
C GLY A 522 -0.82 -15.35 -2.06
N ILE A 523 -1.07 -15.45 -3.36
CA ILE A 523 -1.59 -16.66 -4.00
C ILE A 523 -0.46 -17.30 -4.81
N VAL A 524 -0.31 -18.63 -4.73
CA VAL A 524 0.66 -19.36 -5.55
C VAL A 524 0.17 -19.38 -7.01
N LEU A 525 0.85 -18.64 -7.90
CA LEU A 525 0.50 -18.57 -9.32
C LEU A 525 1.05 -19.76 -10.09
N SER A 526 2.31 -20.08 -9.86
CA SER A 526 2.97 -21.20 -10.52
C SER A 526 4.06 -21.79 -9.65
N GLN A 527 4.28 -23.08 -9.82
CA GLN A 527 5.37 -23.83 -9.22
C GLN A 527 6.38 -24.13 -10.33
N GLY A 528 7.67 -24.01 -10.04
CA GLY A 528 8.71 -24.48 -10.97
C GLY A 528 8.52 -25.96 -11.31
N LYS A 529 9.04 -26.41 -12.45
CA LYS A 529 8.97 -27.83 -12.89
C LYS A 529 9.90 -28.71 -12.04
N ILE A 530 9.59 -28.82 -10.76
CA ILE A 530 10.45 -29.38 -9.73
C ILE A 530 9.66 -30.47 -9.01
N ALA A 531 10.22 -31.68 -8.99
CA ALA A 531 9.69 -32.81 -8.24
C ALA A 531 10.40 -32.96 -6.89
N ARG A 532 9.80 -33.72 -5.96
CA ARG A 532 10.50 -34.15 -4.75
C ARG A 532 11.74 -34.96 -5.13
N GLY A 533 12.86 -34.68 -4.48
CA GLY A 533 14.18 -35.26 -4.80
C GLY A 533 14.92 -34.58 -5.95
N ALA A 534 14.35 -33.55 -6.58
CA ALA A 534 15.06 -32.77 -7.59
C ALA A 534 16.03 -31.78 -6.94
N THR A 535 17.15 -31.54 -7.61
CA THR A 535 18.15 -30.54 -7.20
C THR A 535 17.74 -29.17 -7.74
N LEU A 536 17.64 -28.17 -6.87
CA LEU A 536 17.56 -26.76 -7.26
C LEU A 536 18.93 -26.12 -7.17
N SER A 537 19.26 -25.33 -8.19
CA SER A 537 20.37 -24.39 -8.14
C SER A 537 19.96 -23.07 -7.50
N ALA A 538 20.93 -22.36 -6.93
CA ALA A 538 20.76 -21.01 -6.43
C ALA A 538 20.17 -20.08 -7.51
N GLY A 539 19.16 -19.28 -7.15
CA GLY A 539 18.54 -18.32 -8.05
C GLY A 539 17.52 -18.88 -9.04
N MET A 540 17.29 -20.21 -9.09
CA MET A 540 16.20 -20.78 -9.88
C MET A 540 14.85 -20.58 -9.15
N PRO A 541 13.80 -20.06 -9.80
CA PRO A 541 12.52 -19.83 -9.13
C PRO A 541 11.87 -21.16 -8.71
N PHE A 542 11.65 -21.32 -7.40
CA PHE A 542 10.92 -22.44 -6.82
C PHE A 542 9.41 -22.25 -6.98
N MET A 543 8.91 -21.06 -6.62
CA MET A 543 7.50 -20.68 -6.75
C MET A 543 7.35 -19.19 -7.08
N THR A 544 6.28 -18.87 -7.82
CA THR A 544 5.86 -17.50 -8.10
C THR A 544 4.59 -17.19 -7.31
N LEU A 545 4.65 -16.17 -6.48
CA LEU A 545 3.53 -15.70 -5.66
C LEU A 545 3.00 -14.38 -6.21
N VAL A 546 1.68 -14.21 -6.18
CA VAL A 546 1.05 -12.92 -6.47
C VAL A 546 0.56 -12.30 -5.16
N PRO A 547 1.05 -11.11 -4.78
CA PRO A 547 0.68 -10.48 -3.52
C PRO A 547 -0.82 -10.14 -3.49
N LEU A 548 -1.49 -10.50 -2.40
CA LEU A 548 -2.91 -10.15 -2.18
C LEU A 548 -3.09 -8.67 -1.85
N LYS A 549 -2.06 -8.06 -1.24
CA LYS A 549 -2.04 -6.64 -0.87
C LYS A 549 -1.35 -5.86 -1.99
N GLY A 550 -2.04 -4.89 -2.57
CA GLY A 550 -1.46 -4.07 -3.63
C GLY A 550 -2.47 -3.43 -4.57
N GLY A 551 -3.74 -3.89 -4.53
CA GLY A 551 -4.73 -3.49 -5.52
C GLY A 551 -4.51 -4.22 -6.84
N ILE A 552 -5.57 -4.30 -7.62
CA ILE A 552 -5.58 -4.93 -8.93
C ILE A 552 -5.74 -3.82 -9.97
N GLU A 553 -5.06 -3.94 -11.09
CA GLU A 553 -5.22 -3.06 -12.25
C GLU A 553 -5.66 -3.89 -13.44
N MET A 554 -6.44 -3.33 -14.33
CA MET A 554 -6.79 -3.94 -15.60
C MET A 554 -5.76 -3.50 -16.63
N GLU A 555 -5.13 -4.45 -17.31
CA GLU A 555 -4.32 -4.19 -18.50
C GLU A 555 -5.12 -4.62 -19.73
N GLY A 556 -5.42 -3.65 -20.59
CA GLY A 556 -6.21 -3.84 -21.80
C GLY A 556 -5.53 -3.31 -23.04
N SER A 557 -5.91 -3.87 -24.19
CA SER A 557 -5.49 -3.40 -25.50
C SER A 557 -6.52 -2.43 -26.07
N MET A 558 -6.05 -1.28 -26.53
CA MET A 558 -6.84 -0.22 -27.20
C MET A 558 -6.43 -0.10 -28.67
N LYS A 559 -7.39 0.12 -29.57
CA LYS A 559 -7.09 0.37 -30.99
C LYS A 559 -6.37 1.72 -31.17
N ALA A 560 -5.43 1.79 -32.12
CA ALA A 560 -4.70 3.03 -32.40
C ALA A 560 -5.62 4.23 -32.74
N GLU A 561 -6.72 3.98 -33.44
CA GLU A 561 -7.72 5.00 -33.81
C GLU A 561 -8.37 5.67 -32.59
N ASP A 562 -8.48 4.95 -31.47
CA ASP A 562 -9.13 5.42 -30.26
C ASP A 562 -8.17 6.13 -29.30
N ALA A 563 -6.85 5.96 -29.46
CA ALA A 563 -5.83 6.48 -28.57
C ALA A 563 -5.85 8.02 -28.45
N GLY A 564 -6.20 8.72 -29.53
CA GLY A 564 -6.31 10.18 -29.54
C GLY A 564 -7.46 10.74 -28.69
N TYR A 565 -8.43 9.91 -28.28
CA TYR A 565 -9.60 10.34 -27.52
C TYR A 565 -9.51 10.03 -26.01
N VAL A 566 -8.58 9.17 -25.60
CA VAL A 566 -8.43 8.71 -24.22
C VAL A 566 -7.36 9.54 -23.51
N LYS A 567 -7.62 9.90 -22.26
CA LYS A 567 -6.68 10.66 -21.41
C LYS A 567 -6.43 9.91 -20.12
N THR A 568 -5.24 10.11 -19.53
CA THR A 568 -4.96 9.65 -18.17
C THR A 568 -5.96 10.28 -17.19
N GLY A 569 -6.45 9.49 -16.25
CA GLY A 569 -7.52 9.85 -15.33
C GLY A 569 -8.95 9.80 -15.90
N ALA A 570 -9.15 9.38 -17.16
CA ALA A 570 -10.49 9.17 -17.68
C ALA A 570 -11.24 8.09 -16.87
N HIS A 571 -12.52 8.34 -16.60
CA HIS A 571 -13.38 7.41 -15.87
C HIS A 571 -13.62 6.15 -16.72
N ALA A 572 -13.54 4.98 -16.08
CA ALA A 572 -13.66 3.68 -16.71
C ALA A 572 -14.60 2.78 -15.90
N ILE A 573 -15.46 2.04 -16.61
CA ILE A 573 -16.31 1.01 -16.02
C ILE A 573 -15.81 -0.34 -16.49
N ILE A 574 -15.26 -1.13 -15.57
CA ILE A 574 -14.74 -2.47 -15.80
C ILE A 574 -15.85 -3.48 -15.57
N LYS A 575 -16.12 -4.30 -16.58
CA LYS A 575 -17.15 -5.33 -16.63
C LYS A 575 -16.46 -6.70 -16.65
N PHE A 576 -16.92 -7.60 -15.78
CA PHE A 576 -16.37 -8.94 -15.68
C PHE A 576 -17.04 -9.83 -16.72
N VAL A 577 -16.25 -10.50 -17.58
CA VAL A 577 -16.84 -11.35 -18.63
C VAL A 577 -17.66 -12.50 -18.04
N SER A 578 -17.26 -12.99 -16.87
CA SER A 578 -17.95 -14.06 -16.14
C SER A 578 -19.30 -13.63 -15.55
N PHE A 579 -19.59 -12.33 -15.43
CA PHE A 579 -20.79 -11.80 -14.78
C PHE A 579 -21.39 -10.64 -15.58
N PRO A 580 -22.58 -10.81 -16.19
CA PRO A 580 -23.24 -9.74 -16.93
C PRO A 580 -23.45 -8.48 -16.08
N TYR A 581 -22.96 -7.33 -16.59
CA TYR A 581 -22.95 -6.05 -15.88
C TYR A 581 -24.35 -5.58 -15.45
N ASP A 582 -25.37 -5.84 -16.27
CA ASP A 582 -26.74 -5.39 -16.01
C ASP A 582 -27.36 -6.01 -14.74
N VAL A 583 -26.86 -7.18 -14.34
CA VAL A 583 -27.36 -7.93 -13.17
C VAL A 583 -26.42 -7.79 -11.98
N TYR A 584 -25.12 -7.99 -12.20
CA TYR A 584 -24.14 -8.11 -11.13
C TYR A 584 -23.36 -6.83 -10.88
N GLY A 585 -23.43 -5.83 -11.76
CA GLY A 585 -22.57 -4.65 -11.71
C GLY A 585 -21.15 -4.92 -12.18
N GLY A 586 -20.20 -4.07 -11.78
CA GLY A 586 -18.81 -4.15 -12.25
C GLY A 586 -17.82 -3.55 -11.25
N ALA A 587 -16.76 -2.93 -11.76
CA ALA A 587 -15.85 -2.11 -10.99
C ALA A 587 -15.70 -0.73 -11.65
N GLU A 588 -15.67 0.31 -10.85
CA GLU A 588 -15.33 1.66 -11.30
C GLU A 588 -13.83 1.88 -11.15
N GLY A 589 -13.25 2.59 -12.11
CA GLY A 589 -11.82 2.80 -12.19
C GLY A 589 -11.46 4.04 -12.98
N SER A 590 -10.16 4.32 -13.05
CA SER A 590 -9.63 5.41 -13.86
C SER A 590 -8.39 4.97 -14.63
N VAL A 591 -8.16 5.58 -15.80
CA VAL A 591 -6.98 5.28 -16.62
C VAL A 591 -5.72 5.71 -15.88
N SER A 592 -4.88 4.76 -15.50
CA SER A 592 -3.63 5.04 -14.81
C SER A 592 -2.51 5.35 -15.80
N VAL A 593 -2.31 4.50 -16.81
CA VAL A 593 -1.21 4.60 -17.77
C VAL A 593 -1.70 4.26 -19.18
N ILE A 594 -1.23 5.00 -20.17
CA ILE A 594 -1.36 4.70 -21.59
C ILE A 594 0.07 4.51 -22.10
N SER A 595 0.34 3.40 -22.82
CA SER A 595 1.67 3.18 -23.39
C SER A 595 2.07 4.32 -24.33
N ALA A 596 3.33 4.73 -24.26
CA ALA A 596 3.86 5.76 -25.16
C ALA A 596 4.00 5.24 -26.61
N ASP A 597 4.11 3.92 -26.77
CA ASP A 597 4.28 3.25 -28.06
C ASP A 597 3.12 2.32 -28.39
N SER A 598 2.94 2.07 -29.68
CA SER A 598 1.98 1.13 -30.25
C SER A 598 2.66 -0.22 -30.52
N PHE A 599 2.07 -1.31 -30.03
CA PHE A 599 2.63 -2.65 -30.16
C PHE A 599 1.98 -3.42 -31.29
N LEU A 600 2.76 -4.27 -31.97
CA LEU A 600 2.24 -5.28 -32.88
C LEU A 600 1.90 -6.56 -32.10
N PRO A 601 0.83 -7.30 -32.47
CA PRO A 601 0.44 -8.54 -31.80
C PRO A 601 1.55 -9.60 -31.67
N MET A 602 2.54 -9.61 -32.57
CA MET A 602 3.68 -10.55 -32.53
C MET A 602 4.76 -10.20 -31.50
N GLU A 603 4.98 -8.92 -31.18
CA GLU A 603 6.05 -8.50 -30.25
C GLU A 603 5.67 -8.70 -28.77
N ALA A 604 4.38 -8.83 -28.47
CA ALA A 604 3.87 -9.04 -27.12
C ALA A 604 4.21 -10.43 -26.52
N VAL A 605 4.81 -11.33 -27.29
CA VAL A 605 5.18 -12.70 -26.84
C VAL A 605 6.59 -12.74 -26.20
N SER A 606 7.42 -11.71 -26.39
CA SER A 606 8.84 -11.75 -25.99
C SER A 606 9.14 -11.22 -24.57
N GLU A 607 8.24 -10.47 -23.95
CA GLU A 607 8.45 -9.92 -22.60
C GLU A 607 7.69 -10.70 -21.52
N ASN A 608 8.36 -11.68 -20.91
CA ASN A 608 8.09 -12.28 -19.58
C ASN A 608 6.65 -12.69 -19.22
N THR A 609 5.72 -12.71 -20.17
CA THR A 609 4.31 -12.97 -19.91
C THR A 609 3.91 -14.19 -20.70
N GLN A 610 3.94 -15.35 -20.04
CA GLN A 610 3.32 -16.56 -20.57
C GLN A 610 1.85 -16.23 -20.90
N GLU A 611 1.49 -16.51 -22.16
CA GLU A 611 0.16 -16.38 -22.77
C GLU A 611 -0.37 -14.94 -22.91
N ALA A 612 0.00 -14.28 -24.01
CA ALA A 612 -0.80 -13.20 -24.58
C ALA A 612 -2.05 -13.81 -25.23
N VAL A 613 -3.20 -13.78 -24.54
CA VAL A 613 -4.50 -14.09 -25.13
C VAL A 613 -4.91 -12.90 -25.99
N LEU A 614 -4.51 -12.92 -27.26
CA LEU A 614 -4.98 -11.98 -28.28
C LEU A 614 -6.26 -12.54 -28.94
N PRO A 615 -7.25 -11.70 -29.29
CA PRO A 615 -8.40 -12.12 -30.09
C PRO A 615 -7.95 -12.67 -31.46
N PRO A 616 -8.60 -13.73 -32.01
CA PRO A 616 -8.15 -14.39 -33.25
C PRO A 616 -8.31 -13.60 -34.56
N ASP A 617 -8.94 -12.41 -34.54
CA ASP A 617 -9.57 -11.84 -35.75
C ASP A 617 -8.97 -10.53 -36.30
N GLU A 618 -7.93 -9.94 -35.70
CA GLU A 618 -7.32 -8.72 -36.27
C GLU A 618 -5.82 -8.91 -36.50
N LYS A 619 -5.48 -9.45 -37.68
CA LYS A 619 -4.11 -9.49 -38.20
C LYS A 619 -3.59 -8.05 -38.34
N ALA A 620 -2.50 -7.74 -37.65
CA ALA A 620 -1.66 -6.55 -37.84
C ALA A 620 -2.28 -5.17 -37.47
N ALA A 621 -3.26 -5.10 -36.57
CA ALA A 621 -3.68 -3.80 -36.03
C ALA A 621 -2.75 -3.36 -34.89
N LEU A 622 -2.19 -2.15 -35.00
CA LEU A 622 -1.44 -1.49 -33.93
C LEU A 622 -2.37 -1.24 -32.73
N PHE A 623 -1.92 -1.62 -31.54
CA PHE A 623 -2.66 -1.39 -30.30
C PHE A 623 -1.81 -0.71 -29.24
N TYR A 624 -2.46 0.10 -28.41
CA TYR A 624 -1.86 0.71 -27.21
C TYR A 624 -2.24 -0.11 -25.98
N ARG A 625 -1.30 -0.27 -25.05
CA ARG A 625 -1.59 -0.88 -23.74
C ARG A 625 -2.10 0.20 -22.81
N VAL A 626 -3.28 -0.02 -22.25
CA VAL A 626 -3.90 0.88 -21.28
C VAL A 626 -4.03 0.14 -19.96
N LYS A 627 -3.49 0.74 -18.90
CA LYS A 627 -3.71 0.29 -17.53
C LYS A 627 -4.82 1.12 -16.90
N VAL A 628 -5.75 0.45 -16.23
CA VAL A 628 -6.89 1.06 -15.55
C VAL A 628 -6.86 0.61 -14.09
N SER A 629 -6.82 1.56 -13.16
CA SER A 629 -6.91 1.24 -11.73
C SER A 629 -8.33 0.84 -11.37
N LEU A 630 -8.50 -0.15 -10.48
CA LEU A 630 -9.80 -0.46 -9.88
C LEU A 630 -9.93 0.32 -8.58
N ASP A 631 -10.84 1.29 -8.55
CA ASP A 631 -11.02 2.20 -7.41
C ASP A 631 -12.14 1.71 -6.48
N ARG A 632 -13.24 1.20 -7.05
CA ARG A 632 -14.40 0.71 -6.28
C ARG A 632 -15.08 -0.47 -6.95
N TYR A 633 -15.36 -1.51 -6.18
CA TYR A 633 -16.21 -2.63 -6.64
C TYR A 633 -17.69 -2.29 -6.45
N THR A 634 -18.47 -2.45 -7.51
CA THR A 634 -19.94 -2.31 -7.50
C THR A 634 -20.62 -3.66 -7.74
N LEU A 635 -19.91 -4.77 -7.46
CA LEU A 635 -20.46 -6.11 -7.60
C LEU A 635 -21.49 -6.43 -6.51
N HIS A 636 -22.65 -6.96 -6.90
CA HIS A 636 -23.69 -7.44 -5.99
C HIS A 636 -24.20 -8.81 -6.44
N GLY A 637 -24.64 -9.64 -5.49
CA GLY A 637 -25.22 -10.95 -5.80
C GLY A 637 -24.23 -12.02 -6.29
N THR A 638 -22.92 -11.78 -6.19
CA THR A 638 -21.92 -12.78 -6.57
C THR A 638 -21.78 -13.89 -5.53
N PRO A 639 -21.41 -15.12 -5.93
CA PRO A 639 -21.13 -16.20 -4.99
C PRO A 639 -20.01 -15.83 -4.01
N LYS A 640 -20.09 -16.30 -2.76
CA LYS A 640 -19.10 -16.00 -1.69
C LYS A 640 -17.66 -16.45 -2.01
N PHE A 641 -17.48 -17.37 -2.96
CA PHE A 641 -16.16 -17.86 -3.37
C PHE A 641 -15.53 -17.02 -4.51
N PHE A 642 -16.31 -16.17 -5.19
CA PHE A 642 -15.80 -15.37 -6.29
C PHE A 642 -15.02 -14.16 -5.76
N HIS A 643 -13.73 -14.15 -6.02
CA HIS A 643 -12.84 -13.04 -5.71
C HIS A 643 -12.16 -12.58 -7.01
N PRO A 644 -12.25 -11.28 -7.38
CA PRO A 644 -11.52 -10.75 -8.52
C PRO A 644 -10.03 -11.00 -8.34
N GLY A 645 -9.44 -11.80 -9.23
CA GLY A 645 -8.05 -12.23 -9.14
C GLY A 645 -7.25 -11.84 -10.40
N PRO A 646 -5.92 -11.74 -10.29
CA PRO A 646 -5.04 -11.65 -11.44
C PRO A 646 -5.31 -12.78 -12.46
N GLY A 647 -5.27 -12.46 -13.75
CA GLY A 647 -5.54 -13.38 -14.86
C GLY A 647 -7.00 -13.39 -15.34
N GLN A 648 -7.95 -12.82 -14.60
CA GLN A 648 -9.36 -12.79 -15.04
C GLN A 648 -9.55 -11.85 -16.23
N VAL A 649 -10.26 -12.32 -17.26
CA VAL A 649 -10.64 -11.51 -18.44
C VAL A 649 -11.77 -10.54 -18.11
N VAL A 650 -11.58 -9.29 -18.51
CA VAL A 650 -12.48 -8.17 -18.26
C VAL A 650 -12.56 -7.25 -19.47
N THR A 651 -13.67 -6.54 -19.61
CA THR A 651 -13.83 -5.48 -20.61
C THR A 651 -14.03 -4.14 -19.89
N ALA A 652 -13.39 -3.07 -20.35
CA ALA A 652 -13.53 -1.76 -19.73
C ALA A 652 -14.08 -0.75 -20.74
N ASP A 653 -15.15 -0.05 -20.36
CA ASP A 653 -15.70 1.06 -21.11
C ASP A 653 -15.10 2.37 -20.57
N LEU A 654 -14.30 3.04 -21.40
CA LEU A 654 -13.67 4.33 -21.10
C LEU A 654 -14.55 5.48 -21.54
N ASP A 655 -14.82 6.44 -20.66
CA ASP A 655 -15.55 7.66 -21.02
C ASP A 655 -14.63 8.66 -21.74
N VAL A 656 -14.82 8.83 -23.06
CA VAL A 656 -14.00 9.72 -23.91
C VAL A 656 -14.68 11.04 -24.28
N GLY A 657 -15.88 11.28 -23.76
CA GLY A 657 -16.61 12.55 -23.92
C GLY A 657 -18.07 12.37 -24.29
N LYS A 658 -18.68 13.45 -24.80
CA LYS A 658 -20.10 13.49 -25.17
C LYS A 658 -20.25 13.88 -26.64
N ARG A 659 -21.15 13.22 -27.36
CA ARG A 659 -21.55 13.58 -28.73
C ARG A 659 -23.06 13.74 -28.80
N THR A 660 -23.58 14.59 -29.67
CA THR A 660 -25.04 14.66 -29.88
C THR A 660 -25.49 13.54 -30.80
N MET A 661 -26.78 13.18 -30.76
CA MET A 661 -27.32 12.23 -31.74
C MET A 661 -27.13 12.75 -33.18
N MET A 662 -27.28 14.06 -33.41
CA MET A 662 -26.99 14.68 -34.70
C MET A 662 -25.57 14.38 -35.19
N GLN A 663 -24.57 14.53 -34.31
CA GLN A 663 -23.18 14.27 -34.66
C GLN A 663 -22.87 12.78 -34.86
N TYR A 664 -23.59 11.87 -34.17
CA TYR A 664 -23.44 10.44 -34.39
C TYR A 664 -23.93 9.99 -35.78
N PHE A 665 -25.12 10.45 -36.20
CA PHE A 665 -25.69 10.08 -37.50
C PHE A 665 -25.01 10.77 -38.69
N PHE A 666 -24.68 12.06 -38.56
CA PHE A 666 -24.10 12.85 -39.65
C PHE A 666 -22.57 12.95 -39.62
N GLY A 667 -21.90 12.40 -38.60
CA GLY A 667 -20.45 12.42 -38.47
C GLY A 667 -19.76 11.77 -39.67
N ASN A 668 -20.20 10.57 -40.06
CA ASN A 668 -19.60 9.82 -41.17
C ASN A 668 -19.92 10.43 -42.55
N VAL A 669 -21.10 11.04 -42.70
CA VAL A 669 -21.50 11.69 -43.95
C VAL A 669 -20.61 12.89 -44.26
N LYS A 670 -20.25 13.68 -43.24
CA LYS A 670 -19.36 14.84 -43.41
C LYS A 670 -17.96 14.41 -43.87
N THR A 671 -17.41 13.37 -43.26
CA THR A 671 -16.07 12.86 -43.61
C THR A 671 -16.04 12.33 -45.04
N ASN A 672 -16.99 11.46 -45.40
CA ASN A 672 -17.07 10.85 -46.74
C ASN A 672 -17.31 11.88 -47.85
N LEU A 673 -18.10 12.93 -47.60
CA LEU A 673 -18.34 13.98 -48.58
C LEU A 673 -17.09 14.86 -48.79
N SER A 674 -16.29 15.07 -47.74
CA SER A 674 -15.06 15.86 -47.82
C SER A 674 -13.85 15.09 -48.37
N GLU A 675 -13.81 13.77 -48.19
CA GLU A 675 -12.76 12.91 -48.75
C GLU A 675 -13.08 12.47 -50.18
N GLY A 676 -14.36 12.25 -50.53
CA GLY A 676 -14.79 11.87 -51.87
C GLY A 676 -14.62 12.96 -52.95
N MET A 677 -14.32 14.21 -52.56
CA MET A 677 -14.01 15.32 -53.48
C MET A 677 -12.51 15.65 -53.54
N ARG A 678 -11.64 14.76 -53.06
CA ARG A 678 -10.18 14.90 -53.17
C ARG A 678 -9.63 13.85 -54.15
N GLU A 679 -8.87 14.29 -55.14
CA GLU A 679 -8.03 13.37 -55.92
C GLU A 679 -6.86 12.88 -55.04
N PRO A 680 -6.62 11.57 -54.93
CA PRO A 680 -5.38 11.08 -54.34
C PRO A 680 -4.23 11.41 -55.30
N SER A 681 -3.23 12.16 -54.82
CA SER A 681 -1.95 12.26 -55.51
C SER A 681 -1.25 10.91 -55.42
N ASN A 682 -1.06 10.26 -56.57
CA ASN A 682 -0.20 9.08 -56.70
C ASN A 682 1.25 9.38 -56.30
#